data_AF-A0A4R6MC47-F1
#
_entry.id   AF-A0A4R6MC47-F1
#
_cell.length_a   1.000
_cell.length_b   1.000
_cell.length_c   1.000
_cell.angle_alpha   90.00
_cell.angle_beta   90.00
_cell.angle_gamma   90.00
#
_symmetry.space_group_name_H-M   'P 1'
#
loop_
_entity.id
_entity.type
_entity.pdbx_description
1 polymer ?
#
loop_
_entity_poly.entity_id
_entity_poly.type
_entity_poly.pdbx_seq_one_letter_code
_entity_poly.pdbx_strand_id
1 'polypeptide(L)'
;MKTKKHFFTRVLTLLLFCSVLTFGQNKEVRKLNYAPEENSFVLKNGTRKFNRALYGSNTGFRVETGDLPEFAMYMPGMGGNFKLGIVNGKESKWITQASKIDTRYILGTMHYTIEDAILGSGKLFIDVVALKEKEGFIVKVYGNAVSKSNNIIWAFGGATGKKFSRDGDIGADPESVFYLQPDYCLNNKYTLQKQSFLLEYGSESNKQKTGNNKSLNGFFPESKVLLANAKNQNSPLELYNSSAENLPVITGKTNSISEKAIYWLFSPEELKTAVSQIEIALLYEKSLQETQVLANRVKVKTPDPYINNLGAALAIASDGIWENPAYLHGAIAWRMYLNAWRGAYTADPLGWHDRAKTHFTSYSNSQVTSPANGPIVFDEEKNLARQKEEIGTSMFSSGYISRNPNKKTVAHHYDMNLVFIDQMLRHFKWTGDITFLKEMWPTIERHLNWEKRNFDPDNDGLYDAYATIWASDALQYSGGAVIHSSAYNYYANKTVAELARKIQKDPTPYENEAAKILKASNEQLWLSKKGIFAEYKDALGNRLLHDSPGVWSIYHTIDSELSNPFESYQMLNYVNNQIPHIPIAADGLDKKDLYVISTTNWQPYTWSINNVALAEQLHTSLAFWQGGQPEKAFKMWESVLVESMYLGASPGGFEQLLYQDAMRGELYRDFADPIGMASRTLVEGLFGIKPDAVEEVLTIEPGFPKEWEEASLKVPDISIAFNRKNRQDNYHIENHFASKMNLKLILNAYYDGIESIKINGKNVSWKAIPESIGNPKISIEVPYNGVYNIVVNWKIGTLATVFTQPSYNSGDALNILIGKGEIVSVYDPQAVLGEIKKSERTFQSTVNGEGNKTFFIQVKQGDFSWWKPIEFNLKGKLEATKVANWDLPLEKSQRSETISLSSYFNAKVTDIFANEYLSPRPQAVTLQLPKQGIGNWCYPNISVKIDDKGLREKAKQTGEIKTSNGIPFKTPSDENQKNIIFTSMWDNYPKSIDIPLSGKASQAYFMLAGTTNPMQSRIANGEITIYYTDGTSEVLVLKNPENWWPIEQDYFVDGLAFTTDAPKPPRVYLKNGEISRDFKDFTVIKGFTNYGVDGGAATILDLPLDKNKTLKSLTLKAIANDVVIGLMSVTLIR
;
A
#
# COMPACT_ATOMS: atom_id res chain seq x y z
N MET A 1 57.85 -25.58 -24.84
CA MET A 1 58.57 -26.14 -23.67
C MET A 1 57.84 -25.64 -22.42
N LYS A 2 56.93 -26.40 -21.78
CA LYS A 2 57.19 -27.46 -20.76
C LYS A 2 58.10 -26.89 -19.66
N THR A 3 57.68 -26.67 -18.40
CA THR A 3 56.72 -27.36 -17.52
C THR A 3 56.43 -26.50 -16.28
N LYS A 4 55.15 -26.38 -15.87
CA LYS A 4 54.64 -26.21 -14.47
C LYS A 4 53.20 -25.67 -14.51
N LYS A 5 52.17 -26.52 -14.37
CA LYS A 5 50.78 -26.04 -14.16
C LYS A 5 49.82 -27.17 -13.75
N HIS A 6 49.92 -27.71 -12.53
CA HIS A 6 48.91 -28.66 -11.98
C HIS A 6 48.60 -28.36 -10.50
N PHE A 7 48.30 -27.10 -10.16
CA PHE A 7 47.75 -26.75 -8.83
C PHE A 7 46.78 -25.56 -8.85
N PHE A 8 46.19 -25.22 -10.01
CA PHE A 8 45.30 -24.05 -10.16
C PHE A 8 43.95 -24.36 -10.82
N THR A 9 43.46 -25.60 -10.72
CA THR A 9 42.24 -26.04 -11.44
C THR A 9 41.20 -26.71 -10.54
N ARG A 10 41.10 -26.31 -9.27
CA ARG A 10 39.97 -26.65 -8.38
C ARG A 10 39.38 -25.47 -7.58
N VAL A 11 39.84 -24.25 -7.82
CA VAL A 11 39.30 -23.03 -7.17
C VAL A 11 38.57 -22.12 -8.18
N LEU A 12 38.57 -22.45 -9.48
CA LEU A 12 37.92 -21.65 -10.52
C LEU A 12 36.60 -22.23 -11.06
N THR A 13 36.13 -23.36 -10.54
CA THR A 13 34.87 -24.02 -10.98
C THR A 13 33.70 -23.82 -10.00
N LEU A 14 33.94 -23.19 -8.84
CA LEU A 14 32.88 -22.77 -7.90
C LEU A 14 32.45 -21.30 -8.06
N LEU A 15 33.05 -20.56 -9.01
CA LEU A 15 32.78 -19.14 -9.27
C LEU A 15 32.05 -18.88 -10.61
N LEU A 16 31.57 -19.93 -11.29
CA LEU A 16 30.86 -19.82 -12.58
C LEU A 16 29.41 -20.31 -12.56
N PHE A 17 28.81 -20.49 -11.36
CA PHE A 17 27.38 -20.79 -11.19
C PHE A 17 26.59 -19.74 -10.39
N CYS A 18 27.18 -18.58 -10.10
CA CYS A 18 26.46 -17.44 -9.54
C CYS A 18 26.87 -16.16 -10.26
N SER A 19 26.27 -15.93 -11.41
CA SER A 19 26.09 -14.58 -11.94
C SER A 19 24.71 -14.53 -12.59
N VAL A 20 23.68 -14.60 -11.74
CA VAL A 20 22.45 -13.88 -12.06
C VAL A 20 22.91 -12.44 -12.18
N LEU A 21 23.00 -11.94 -13.42
CA LEU A 21 23.01 -10.50 -13.66
C LEU A 21 21.71 -10.01 -13.06
N THR A 22 21.77 -9.56 -11.81
CA THR A 22 20.74 -8.75 -11.21
C THR A 22 20.60 -7.53 -12.10
N PHE A 23 19.60 -7.52 -12.98
CA PHE A 23 18.94 -6.28 -13.40
C PHE A 23 18.16 -5.73 -12.20
N GLY A 24 18.85 -5.55 -11.07
CA GLY A 24 18.39 -4.65 -10.03
C GLY A 24 18.50 -3.25 -10.62
N GLN A 25 17.47 -2.43 -10.40
CA GLN A 25 17.60 -1.00 -10.64
C GLN A 25 18.91 -0.53 -9.98
N ASN A 26 19.93 -0.17 -10.78
CA ASN A 26 21.11 0.56 -10.31
C ASN A 26 20.63 1.96 -9.90
N LYS A 27 19.89 2.03 -8.81
CA LYS A 27 19.59 3.26 -8.09
C LYS A 27 20.86 3.58 -7.32
N GLU A 28 21.39 4.78 -7.51
CA GLU A 28 22.46 5.31 -6.67
C GLU A 28 22.08 5.12 -5.20
N VAL A 29 23.08 4.87 -4.34
CA VAL A 29 22.83 4.74 -2.90
C VAL A 29 22.17 6.04 -2.43
N ARG A 30 20.90 5.94 -2.00
CA ARG A 30 20.11 7.08 -1.52
C ARG A 30 20.80 7.66 -0.29
N LYS A 31 20.64 8.96 -0.03
CA LYS A 31 21.08 9.57 1.22
C LYS A 31 19.89 9.75 2.16
N LEU A 32 20.15 9.80 3.45
CA LEU A 32 19.17 10.31 4.42
C LEU A 32 18.79 11.74 4.01
N ASN A 33 17.52 11.98 3.69
CA ASN A 33 17.07 13.33 3.30
C ASN A 33 16.92 14.21 4.54
N TYR A 34 16.22 13.74 5.57
CA TYR A 34 16.01 14.50 6.80
C TYR A 34 16.55 13.73 8.00
N ALA A 35 17.23 14.42 8.91
CA ALA A 35 17.62 13.87 10.21
C ALA A 35 16.58 14.26 11.28
N PRO A 36 16.28 13.38 12.24
CA PRO A 36 15.51 13.74 13.43
C PRO A 36 16.37 14.60 14.36
N GLU A 37 15.89 15.80 14.71
CA GLU A 37 16.50 16.65 15.74
C GLU A 37 15.39 17.28 16.58
N GLU A 38 15.33 16.93 17.87
CA GLU A 38 14.26 17.37 18.78
C GLU A 38 12.84 17.12 18.20
N ASN A 39 12.09 18.19 17.89
CA ASN A 39 10.76 18.16 17.28
C ASN A 39 10.78 18.54 15.79
N SER A 40 11.89 18.28 15.11
CA SER A 40 12.14 18.79 13.76
C SER A 40 12.70 17.75 12.80
N PHE A 41 12.35 17.92 11.53
CA PHE A 41 12.98 17.26 10.40
C PHE A 41 14.01 18.24 9.81
N VAL A 42 15.29 17.89 9.92
CA VAL A 42 16.40 18.79 9.57
C VAL A 42 17.10 18.30 8.32
N LEU A 43 17.33 19.20 7.37
CA LEU A 43 18.13 18.94 6.18
C LEU A 43 19.12 20.08 5.95
N LYS A 44 20.36 19.73 5.62
CA LYS A 44 21.42 20.68 5.29
C LYS A 44 21.70 20.62 3.79
N ASN A 45 21.58 21.76 3.13
CA ASN A 45 21.83 21.93 1.69
C ASN A 45 20.96 21.01 0.83
N GLY A 46 19.67 20.93 1.14
CA GLY A 46 18.70 20.27 0.29
C GLY A 46 18.50 21.01 -1.04
N THR A 47 17.77 20.38 -1.96
CA THR A 47 17.70 20.85 -3.35
C THR A 47 16.29 21.03 -3.87
N ARG A 48 15.27 20.53 -3.17
CA ARG A 48 13.90 20.54 -3.66
C ARG A 48 13.20 21.86 -3.33
N LYS A 49 12.30 22.27 -4.22
CA LYS A 49 11.34 23.35 -3.95
C LYS A 49 9.95 22.75 -3.85
N PHE A 50 9.06 23.40 -3.09
CA PHE A 50 7.63 23.06 -3.07
C PHE A 50 7.32 21.59 -2.67
N ASN A 51 8.23 20.93 -1.95
CA ASN A 51 8.10 19.55 -1.49
C ASN A 51 7.43 19.41 -0.11
N ARG A 52 7.05 20.50 0.57
CA ARG A 52 6.20 20.46 1.77
C ARG A 52 5.11 21.53 1.73
N ALA A 53 3.85 21.11 1.89
CA ALA A 53 2.74 22.03 2.08
C ALA A 53 2.60 22.42 3.55
N LEU A 54 2.36 23.70 3.83
CA LEU A 54 1.84 24.15 5.11
C LEU A 54 0.34 24.43 4.93
N TYR A 55 -0.47 23.57 5.54
CA TYR A 55 -1.94 23.67 5.48
C TYR A 55 -2.42 24.85 6.32
N GLY A 56 -3.25 25.70 5.73
CA GLY A 56 -3.86 26.85 6.41
C GLY A 56 -5.19 26.49 7.05
N SER A 57 -6.24 27.25 6.72
CA SER A 57 -7.63 26.89 6.97
C SER A 57 -7.99 25.52 6.38
N ASN A 58 -9.02 24.84 6.92
CA ASN A 58 -9.55 23.57 6.38
C ASN A 58 -10.27 23.74 5.02
N THR A 59 -9.79 24.65 4.16
CA THR A 59 -10.15 24.81 2.75
C THR A 59 -9.09 24.14 1.87
N GLY A 60 -9.19 24.29 0.54
CA GLY A 60 -8.12 23.88 -0.37
C GLY A 60 -6.86 24.76 -0.34
N PHE A 61 -6.77 25.73 0.58
CA PHE A 61 -5.64 26.65 0.68
C PHE A 61 -4.42 26.01 1.35
N ARG A 62 -3.24 26.30 0.78
CA ARG A 62 -1.95 26.01 1.38
C ARG A 62 -0.86 26.91 0.82
N VAL A 63 0.25 27.00 1.56
CA VAL A 63 1.52 27.51 1.02
C VAL A 63 2.47 26.34 0.79
N GLU A 64 3.00 26.28 -0.43
CA GLU A 64 4.05 25.36 -0.82
C GLU A 64 5.40 25.92 -0.41
N THR A 65 6.15 25.10 0.32
CA THR A 65 7.49 25.38 0.84
C THR A 65 8.40 24.20 0.47
N GLY A 66 9.70 24.29 0.74
CA GLY A 66 10.57 23.15 0.50
C GLY A 66 11.94 23.25 1.11
N ASP A 67 12.88 22.43 0.65
CA ASP A 67 14.27 22.45 1.10
C ASP A 67 14.92 23.82 0.85
N LEU A 68 14.52 24.47 -0.24
CA LEU A 68 14.97 25.80 -0.64
C LEU A 68 13.88 26.86 -0.32
N PRO A 69 14.25 28.05 0.19
CA PRO A 69 13.30 29.08 0.61
C PRO A 69 12.73 29.86 -0.60
N GLU A 70 11.79 29.22 -1.29
CA GLU A 70 10.91 29.80 -2.30
C GLU A 70 9.50 29.26 -2.06
N PHE A 71 8.50 30.14 -2.17
CA PHE A 71 7.16 29.84 -1.66
C PHE A 71 6.10 30.05 -2.73
N ALA A 72 5.12 29.16 -2.81
CA ALA A 72 4.00 29.32 -3.74
C ALA A 72 2.66 29.20 -3.02
N MET A 73 1.71 30.02 -3.44
CA MET A 73 0.36 30.05 -2.87
C MET A 73 -0.57 29.21 -3.73
N TYR A 74 -1.33 28.29 -3.13
CA TYR A 74 -2.36 27.53 -3.83
C TYR A 74 -3.72 27.70 -3.16
N MET A 75 -4.72 28.16 -3.93
CA MET A 75 -6.11 28.40 -3.47
C MET A 75 -7.07 27.89 -4.57
N PRO A 76 -7.50 26.62 -4.46
CA PRO A 76 -7.66 25.72 -5.60
C PRO A 76 -7.26 26.32 -6.95
N GLY A 77 -5.96 26.28 -7.22
CA GLY A 77 -5.27 26.87 -8.37
C GLY A 77 -4.12 27.80 -7.97
N MET A 78 -3.20 28.06 -8.91
CA MET A 78 -1.99 28.85 -8.67
C MET A 78 -2.31 30.30 -8.28
N GLY A 79 -2.01 30.67 -7.03
CA GLY A 79 -2.25 31.99 -6.44
C GLY A 79 -1.05 32.93 -6.48
N GLY A 80 0.13 32.43 -6.88
CA GLY A 80 1.36 33.22 -7.06
C GLY A 80 2.56 32.56 -6.41
N ASN A 81 3.75 33.07 -6.73
CA ASN A 81 5.06 32.64 -6.24
C ASN A 81 5.76 33.84 -5.58
N PHE A 82 6.42 33.59 -4.45
CA PHE A 82 7.17 34.55 -3.66
C PHE A 82 8.65 34.16 -3.58
N LYS A 83 9.53 35.09 -3.98
CA LYS A 83 11.00 34.91 -3.99
C LYS A 83 11.68 35.96 -3.13
N LEU A 84 12.80 35.56 -2.52
CA LEU A 84 13.70 36.42 -1.76
C LEU A 84 15.12 36.35 -2.33
N GLY A 85 15.79 37.50 -2.41
CA GLY A 85 17.17 37.65 -2.85
C GLY A 85 17.97 38.57 -1.94
N ILE A 86 19.27 38.29 -1.81
CA ILE A 86 20.20 39.09 -0.99
C ILE A 86 21.01 39.97 -1.93
N VAL A 87 21.26 41.20 -1.50
CA VAL A 87 22.00 42.21 -2.27
C VAL A 87 23.02 42.89 -1.39
N ASN A 88 24.24 43.06 -1.90
CA ASN A 88 25.29 43.89 -1.30
C ASN A 88 25.97 44.73 -2.40
N GLY A 89 25.67 46.03 -2.46
CA GLY A 89 26.16 46.89 -3.54
C GLY A 89 25.68 46.42 -4.93
N LYS A 90 26.62 45.97 -5.78
CA LYS A 90 26.34 45.45 -7.14
C LYS A 90 26.17 43.93 -7.19
N GLU A 91 26.48 43.23 -6.11
CA GLU A 91 26.33 41.78 -6.03
C GLU A 91 24.90 41.44 -5.59
N SER A 92 24.30 40.44 -6.23
CA SER A 92 23.01 39.91 -5.79
C SER A 92 22.86 38.44 -6.11
N LYS A 93 22.08 37.74 -5.30
CA LYS A 93 21.84 36.30 -5.43
C LYS A 93 20.47 35.92 -4.89
N TRP A 94 19.74 35.03 -5.57
CA TRP A 94 18.51 34.45 -5.01
C TRP A 94 18.87 33.58 -3.80
N ILE A 95 18.07 33.62 -2.73
CA ILE A 95 18.39 32.88 -1.50
C ILE A 95 18.46 31.37 -1.74
N THR A 96 17.67 30.86 -2.70
CA THR A 96 17.72 29.45 -3.13
C THR A 96 19.06 29.01 -3.74
N GLN A 97 19.97 29.95 -4.02
CA GLN A 97 21.33 29.70 -4.52
C GLN A 97 22.41 29.92 -3.45
N ALA A 98 22.02 30.20 -2.20
CA ALA A 98 22.97 30.41 -1.10
C ALA A 98 23.83 29.16 -0.86
N SER A 99 25.09 29.38 -0.45
CA SER A 99 26.06 28.29 -0.26
C SER A 99 25.72 27.32 0.86
N LYS A 100 24.98 27.79 1.88
CA LYS A 100 24.54 26.98 3.01
C LYS A 100 23.10 27.33 3.40
N ILE A 101 22.26 26.30 3.42
CA ILE A 101 20.85 26.39 3.82
C ILE A 101 20.59 25.25 4.81
N ASP A 102 20.27 25.59 6.05
CA ASP A 102 19.76 24.65 7.06
C ASP A 102 18.24 24.80 7.11
N THR A 103 17.52 23.75 6.73
CA THR A 103 16.07 23.73 6.59
C THR A 103 15.47 22.83 7.66
N ARG A 104 14.50 23.37 8.42
CA ARG A 104 13.88 22.67 9.55
C ARG A 104 12.36 22.73 9.50
N TYR A 105 11.71 21.60 9.22
CA TYR A 105 10.27 21.47 9.35
C TYR A 105 9.92 21.21 10.81
N ILE A 106 9.26 22.18 11.45
CA ILE A 106 9.02 22.22 12.89
C ILE A 106 7.54 22.41 13.12
N LEU A 107 6.86 21.40 13.67
CA LEU A 107 5.47 21.51 14.14
C LEU A 107 4.52 22.19 13.14
N GLY A 108 4.65 21.96 11.82
CA GLY A 108 3.76 22.57 10.82
C GLY A 108 4.20 23.92 10.27
N THR A 109 5.43 24.34 10.58
CA THR A 109 6.04 25.58 10.08
C THR A 109 7.40 25.30 9.44
N MET A 110 7.85 26.21 8.57
CA MET A 110 9.15 26.10 7.94
C MET A 110 10.13 27.17 8.40
N HIS A 111 11.33 26.74 8.79
CA HIS A 111 12.41 27.60 9.25
C HIS A 111 13.67 27.35 8.41
N TYR A 112 14.34 28.43 8.04
CA TYR A 112 15.59 28.39 7.29
C TYR A 112 16.66 29.23 7.98
N THR A 113 17.88 28.69 8.07
CA THR A 113 19.09 29.48 8.36
C THR A 113 19.98 29.53 7.14
N ILE A 114 20.30 30.75 6.69
CA ILE A 114 21.05 31.02 5.47
C ILE A 114 22.42 31.60 5.82
N GLU A 115 23.47 30.99 5.27
CA GLU A 115 24.83 31.53 5.28
C GLU A 115 25.37 31.59 3.84
N ASP A 116 25.94 32.73 3.47
CA ASP A 116 26.54 32.93 2.15
C ASP A 116 27.61 34.02 2.21
N ALA A 117 28.58 33.96 1.31
CA ALA A 117 29.66 34.95 1.23
C ALA A 117 29.14 36.39 1.13
N ILE A 118 27.99 36.62 0.46
CA ILE A 118 27.38 37.96 0.35
C ILE A 118 26.98 38.55 1.72
N LEU A 119 26.68 37.71 2.71
CA LEU A 119 26.32 38.10 4.09
C LEU A 119 27.56 38.29 5.00
N GLY A 120 28.76 37.96 4.54
CA GLY A 120 29.97 37.94 5.37
C GLY A 120 29.88 36.88 6.47
N SER A 121 30.11 37.28 7.72
CA SER A 121 29.93 36.42 8.90
C SER A 121 28.48 36.40 9.43
N GLY A 122 27.59 37.19 8.85
CA GLY A 122 26.20 37.29 9.28
C GLY A 122 25.35 36.11 8.83
N LYS A 123 24.23 35.90 9.52
CA LYS A 123 23.23 34.89 9.17
C LYS A 123 21.88 35.52 8.91
N LEU A 124 21.12 34.94 7.99
CA LEU A 124 19.74 35.33 7.71
C LEU A 124 18.80 34.19 8.10
N PHE A 125 17.69 34.53 8.75
CA PHE A 125 16.67 33.60 9.19
C PHE A 125 15.35 33.89 8.49
N ILE A 126 14.64 32.83 8.09
CA ILE A 126 13.36 32.91 7.39
C ILE A 126 12.40 31.91 8.02
N ASP A 127 11.26 32.38 8.50
CA ASP A 127 10.22 31.54 9.09
C ASP A 127 8.91 31.71 8.29
N VAL A 128 8.19 30.61 8.03
CA VAL A 128 6.95 30.60 7.23
C VAL A 128 5.85 29.89 8.01
N VAL A 129 4.68 30.52 8.07
CA VAL A 129 3.46 29.97 8.69
C VAL A 129 2.25 30.22 7.80
N ALA A 130 1.39 29.22 7.67
CA ALA A 130 0.07 29.37 7.06
C ALA A 130 -0.94 29.86 8.11
N LEU A 131 -1.83 30.76 7.72
CA LEU A 131 -2.90 31.24 8.59
C LEU A 131 -3.94 30.14 8.80
N LYS A 132 -4.45 29.97 10.04
CA LYS A 132 -5.42 28.91 10.38
C LYS A 132 -6.87 29.36 10.31
N GLU A 133 -7.16 30.61 10.66
CA GLU A 133 -8.53 31.15 10.64
C GLU A 133 -8.98 31.65 9.25
N LYS A 134 -8.04 31.86 8.33
CA LYS A 134 -8.29 32.40 6.99
C LYS A 134 -7.24 31.94 5.99
N GLU A 135 -7.53 32.14 4.71
CA GLU A 135 -6.57 31.84 3.64
C GLU A 135 -5.46 32.89 3.63
N GLY A 136 -4.21 32.42 3.61
CA GLY A 136 -3.03 33.29 3.58
C GLY A 136 -1.83 32.71 4.29
N PHE A 137 -0.67 33.30 4.05
CA PHE A 137 0.56 32.91 4.75
C PHE A 137 1.41 34.13 5.07
N ILE A 138 2.25 33.97 6.09
CA ILE A 138 3.20 34.99 6.54
C ILE A 138 4.62 34.46 6.37
N VAL A 139 5.50 35.33 5.88
CA VAL A 139 6.96 35.10 5.88
C VAL A 139 7.61 36.13 6.81
N LYS A 140 8.34 35.65 7.80
CA LYS A 140 9.13 36.44 8.74
C LYS A 140 10.61 36.35 8.36
N VAL A 141 11.31 37.48 8.32
CA VAL A 141 12.75 37.53 8.01
C VAL A 141 13.47 38.42 9.01
N TYR A 142 14.63 37.97 9.49
CA TYR A 142 15.53 38.74 10.36
C TYR A 142 16.97 38.28 10.17
N GLY A 143 17.94 39.12 10.54
CA GLY A 143 19.36 38.80 10.43
C GLY A 143 20.10 38.94 11.75
N ASN A 144 21.18 38.19 11.91
CA ASN A 144 22.13 38.32 13.01
C ASN A 144 23.51 38.68 12.45
N ALA A 145 24.15 39.71 13.03
CA ALA A 145 25.46 40.20 12.59
C ALA A 145 25.58 40.50 11.08
N VAL A 146 24.48 40.90 10.43
CA VAL A 146 24.45 41.23 9.00
C VAL A 146 24.81 42.71 8.80
N SER A 147 25.74 42.99 7.87
CA SER A 147 26.11 44.38 7.52
C SER A 147 24.90 45.20 7.06
N LYS A 148 24.84 46.49 7.45
CA LYS A 148 23.82 47.45 6.99
C LYS A 148 23.84 47.69 5.48
N SER A 149 24.93 47.34 4.79
CA SER A 149 25.01 47.40 3.32
C SER A 149 24.20 46.30 2.63
N ASN A 150 23.79 45.27 3.37
CA ASN A 150 22.96 44.19 2.84
C ASN A 150 21.48 44.55 2.86
N ASN A 151 20.80 44.24 1.75
CA ASN A 151 19.37 44.44 1.58
C ASN A 151 18.70 43.16 1.08
N ILE A 152 17.38 43.10 1.23
CA ILE A 152 16.54 42.06 0.62
C ILE A 152 15.85 42.66 -0.61
N ILE A 153 15.92 41.95 -1.72
CA ILE A 153 14.99 42.10 -2.84
C ILE A 153 13.96 40.98 -2.74
N TRP A 154 12.69 41.32 -2.81
CA TRP A 154 11.59 40.37 -2.84
C TRP A 154 10.79 40.52 -4.12
N ALA A 155 10.20 39.43 -4.60
CA ALA A 155 9.34 39.44 -5.78
C ALA A 155 8.11 38.58 -5.54
N PHE A 156 6.94 39.05 -6.01
CA PHE A 156 5.70 38.29 -6.00
C PHE A 156 4.99 38.37 -7.35
N GLY A 157 4.53 37.24 -7.89
CA GLY A 157 3.71 37.21 -9.10
C GLY A 157 3.43 35.79 -9.59
N GLY A 158 3.07 35.64 -10.86
CA GLY A 158 2.79 34.33 -11.44
C GLY A 158 1.46 33.72 -10.98
N ALA A 159 0.48 34.56 -10.64
CA ALA A 159 -0.85 34.11 -10.25
C ALA A 159 -1.71 33.90 -11.49
N THR A 160 -2.27 32.70 -11.66
CA THR A 160 -3.08 32.35 -12.84
C THR A 160 -4.46 31.80 -12.49
N GLY A 161 -4.64 31.27 -11.28
CA GLY A 161 -5.81 30.50 -10.90
C GLY A 161 -5.92 29.15 -11.59
N LYS A 162 -4.91 28.73 -12.35
CA LYS A 162 -4.85 27.44 -13.06
C LYS A 162 -4.77 26.29 -12.07
N LYS A 163 -5.59 25.26 -12.27
CA LYS A 163 -5.47 23.96 -11.57
C LYS A 163 -4.47 23.05 -12.27
N PHE A 164 -3.77 22.23 -11.50
CA PHE A 164 -2.83 21.23 -11.99
C PHE A 164 -3.47 19.83 -12.04
N SER A 165 -2.79 18.81 -12.58
CA SER A 165 -3.40 17.49 -12.83
C SER A 165 -3.81 16.79 -11.53
N ARG A 166 -2.99 16.94 -10.49
CA ARG A 166 -3.19 16.44 -9.13
C ARG A 166 -2.88 17.54 -8.13
N ASP A 167 -3.34 18.75 -8.44
CA ASP A 167 -3.17 19.94 -7.60
C ASP A 167 -1.71 20.26 -7.23
N GLY A 168 -0.72 19.79 -8.01
CA GLY A 168 0.70 20.06 -7.79
C GLY A 168 1.40 19.05 -6.87
N ASP A 169 0.83 17.86 -6.68
CA ASP A 169 1.39 16.87 -5.75
C ASP A 169 2.62 16.12 -6.31
N ILE A 170 3.45 15.63 -5.38
CA ILE A 170 4.69 14.92 -5.64
C ILE A 170 4.41 13.62 -6.41
N GLY A 171 5.28 13.34 -7.38
CA GLY A 171 5.20 12.18 -8.27
C GLY A 171 4.20 12.32 -9.42
N ALA A 172 3.26 13.28 -9.34
CA ALA A 172 2.19 13.44 -10.32
C ALA A 172 2.26 14.72 -11.16
N ASP A 173 2.58 15.86 -10.53
CA ASP A 173 2.84 17.12 -11.22
C ASP A 173 4.32 17.51 -10.99
N PRO A 174 5.01 18.09 -11.99
CA PRO A 174 6.40 18.54 -11.80
C PRO A 174 6.44 19.77 -10.89
N GLU A 175 7.46 19.91 -10.04
CA GLU A 175 7.60 21.08 -9.14
C GLU A 175 7.59 22.44 -9.88
N SER A 176 7.95 22.45 -11.17
CA SER A 176 7.98 23.63 -12.01
C SER A 176 6.62 24.31 -12.21
N VAL A 177 5.50 23.62 -11.93
CA VAL A 177 4.17 24.23 -11.95
C VAL A 177 4.01 25.36 -10.92
N PHE A 178 4.83 25.38 -9.87
CA PHE A 178 4.80 26.41 -8.83
C PHE A 178 5.80 27.55 -9.06
N TYR A 179 6.64 27.46 -10.09
CA TYR A 179 7.66 28.47 -10.35
C TYR A 179 7.02 29.81 -10.74
N LEU A 180 7.76 30.91 -10.50
CA LEU A 180 7.46 32.21 -11.11
C LEU A 180 7.73 32.17 -12.62
N GLN A 181 6.85 31.52 -13.39
CA GLN A 181 6.96 31.46 -14.84
C GLN A 181 6.57 32.82 -15.43
N PRO A 182 7.33 33.37 -16.40
CA PRO A 182 6.97 34.63 -17.04
C PRO A 182 5.55 34.62 -17.62
N ASP A 183 5.14 33.53 -18.27
CA ASP A 183 3.82 33.38 -18.87
C ASP A 183 2.68 33.41 -17.84
N TYR A 184 2.95 33.06 -16.58
CA TYR A 184 1.95 33.13 -15.51
C TYR A 184 1.69 34.56 -15.05
N CYS A 185 2.56 35.50 -15.40
CA CYS A 185 2.38 36.93 -15.10
C CYS A 185 1.53 37.64 -16.16
N LEU A 186 1.17 36.97 -17.24
CA LEU A 186 0.28 37.54 -18.25
C LEU A 186 -1.05 37.96 -17.61
N ASN A 187 -1.52 39.16 -17.95
CA ASN A 187 -2.76 39.76 -17.42
C ASN A 187 -2.81 39.97 -15.89
N ASN A 188 -1.72 39.74 -15.15
CA ASN A 188 -1.65 40.12 -13.74
C ASN A 188 -1.71 41.66 -13.65
N LYS A 189 -2.64 42.20 -12.84
CA LYS A 189 -2.79 43.65 -12.67
C LYS A 189 -2.54 44.01 -11.21
N TYR A 190 -1.61 44.94 -11.00
CA TYR A 190 -1.22 45.39 -9.66
C TYR A 190 -1.72 46.81 -9.41
N THR A 191 -2.39 47.01 -8.28
CA THR A 191 -2.71 48.33 -7.72
C THR A 191 -1.87 48.53 -6.46
N LEU A 192 -0.93 49.47 -6.52
CA LEU A 192 -0.02 49.74 -5.40
C LEU A 192 -0.65 50.71 -4.39
N GLN A 193 -0.42 50.42 -3.11
CA GLN A 193 -0.69 51.29 -1.97
C GLN A 193 0.59 51.42 -1.14
N LYS A 194 0.58 52.17 -0.03
CA LYS A 194 1.81 52.55 0.72
C LYS A 194 2.74 51.35 1.04
N GLN A 195 2.21 50.33 1.70
CA GLN A 195 2.93 49.12 2.12
C GLN A 195 2.13 47.85 1.79
N SER A 196 1.32 47.94 0.75
CA SER A 196 0.46 46.87 0.28
C SER A 196 0.22 46.97 -1.23
N PHE A 197 -0.22 45.88 -1.83
CA PHE A 197 -0.71 45.85 -3.20
C PHE A 197 -1.95 44.97 -3.29
N LEU A 198 -2.83 45.31 -4.22
CA LEU A 198 -3.88 44.43 -4.72
C LEU A 198 -3.42 43.84 -6.05
N LEU A 199 -3.44 42.51 -6.17
CA LEU A 199 -3.23 41.78 -7.41
C LEU A 199 -4.57 41.25 -7.90
N GLU A 200 -4.96 41.60 -9.12
CA GLU A 200 -6.08 40.99 -9.84
C GLU A 200 -5.54 40.02 -10.90
N TYR A 201 -6.12 38.82 -10.97
CA TYR A 201 -5.66 37.74 -11.85
C TYR A 201 -6.81 36.78 -12.24
N GLY A 202 -6.51 35.70 -12.97
CA GLY A 202 -7.45 34.62 -13.22
C GLY A 202 -8.18 34.66 -14.57
N SER A 203 -7.75 35.50 -15.51
CA SER A 203 -8.35 35.66 -16.85
C SER A 203 -8.47 34.36 -17.68
N GLU A 204 -7.71 33.32 -17.36
CA GLU A 204 -7.73 32.02 -18.06
C GLU A 204 -8.61 30.96 -17.38
N SER A 205 -9.07 31.22 -16.15
CA SER A 205 -9.68 30.19 -15.30
C SER A 205 -11.14 29.88 -15.62
N ASN A 206 -11.79 30.60 -16.54
CA ASN A 206 -13.17 30.32 -16.93
C ASN A 206 -13.43 30.74 -18.39
N LYS A 207 -13.66 29.75 -19.29
CA LYS A 207 -13.95 29.97 -20.73
C LYS A 207 -15.15 30.91 -21.00
N GLN A 208 -15.93 31.27 -19.97
CA GLN A 208 -17.13 32.11 -20.06
C GLN A 208 -16.95 33.56 -19.58
N LYS A 209 -15.84 33.93 -18.92
CA LYS A 209 -15.61 35.30 -18.42
C LYS A 209 -14.40 35.91 -19.11
N THR A 210 -14.57 37.13 -19.64
CA THR A 210 -13.46 37.94 -20.14
C THR A 210 -12.90 38.78 -18.98
N GLY A 211 -11.60 38.67 -18.70
CA GLY A 211 -10.90 39.45 -17.66
C GLY A 211 -10.67 38.74 -16.32
N ASN A 212 -9.93 39.41 -15.43
CA ASN A 212 -9.55 38.88 -14.12
C ASN A 212 -10.78 38.67 -13.20
N ASN A 213 -10.81 37.56 -12.48
CA ASN A 213 -11.94 37.13 -11.64
C ASN A 213 -11.52 36.69 -10.23
N LYS A 214 -10.23 36.76 -9.91
CA LYS A 214 -9.65 36.50 -8.59
C LYS A 214 -8.80 37.69 -8.18
N SER A 215 -8.66 37.90 -6.88
CA SER A 215 -7.79 38.93 -6.33
C SER A 215 -7.04 38.43 -5.10
N LEU A 216 -5.92 39.08 -4.80
CA LEU A 216 -5.06 38.81 -3.66
C LEU A 216 -4.47 40.12 -3.15
N ASN A 217 -4.42 40.29 -1.83
CA ASN A 217 -3.70 41.38 -1.19
C ASN A 217 -2.34 40.88 -0.68
N GLY A 218 -1.29 41.64 -0.97
CA GLY A 218 0.03 41.46 -0.37
C GLY A 218 0.43 42.65 0.46
N PHE A 219 0.93 42.42 1.67
CA PHE A 219 1.45 43.42 2.59
C PHE A 219 2.93 43.16 2.81
N PHE A 220 3.74 44.21 2.82
CA PHE A 220 5.19 44.10 2.82
C PHE A 220 5.83 45.15 3.75
N PRO A 221 7.05 44.93 4.24
CA PRO A 221 7.75 45.91 5.08
C PRO A 221 8.17 47.12 4.25
N GLU A 222 8.58 48.21 4.91
CA GLU A 222 9.06 49.41 4.23
C GLU A 222 10.12 49.05 3.15
N SER A 223 9.72 49.26 1.89
CA SER A 223 10.45 48.83 0.71
C SER A 223 10.28 49.87 -0.39
N LYS A 224 11.32 50.10 -1.18
CA LYS A 224 11.19 50.79 -2.46
C LYS A 224 10.65 49.80 -3.49
N VAL A 225 9.37 49.92 -3.85
CA VAL A 225 8.66 48.98 -4.74
C VAL A 225 8.52 49.52 -6.16
N LEU A 226 8.52 48.61 -7.13
CA LEU A 226 8.24 48.87 -8.54
C LEU A 226 7.64 47.63 -9.21
N LEU A 227 7.05 47.83 -10.39
CA LEU A 227 6.69 46.74 -11.27
C LEU A 227 7.87 46.44 -12.20
N ALA A 228 8.21 45.17 -12.31
CA ALA A 228 9.31 44.63 -13.12
C ALA A 228 8.78 43.65 -14.17
N ASN A 229 9.66 43.15 -15.05
CA ASN A 229 9.32 42.13 -16.04
C ASN A 229 9.85 40.76 -15.60
N ALA A 230 8.94 39.79 -15.47
CA ALA A 230 9.25 38.44 -15.02
C ALA A 230 10.26 37.67 -15.88
N LYS A 231 10.57 38.11 -17.11
CA LYS A 231 11.63 37.51 -17.94
C LYS A 231 13.04 37.80 -17.43
N ASN A 232 13.24 38.93 -16.74
CA ASN A 232 14.56 39.43 -16.35
C ASN A 232 14.95 38.97 -14.94
N GLN A 233 14.74 37.69 -14.61
CA GLN A 233 14.85 37.18 -13.24
C GLN A 233 16.08 36.30 -12.96
N ASN A 234 17.14 36.36 -13.78
CA ASN A 234 18.34 35.53 -13.55
C ASN A 234 19.07 35.93 -12.26
N SER A 235 18.98 37.20 -11.86
CA SER A 235 19.41 37.69 -10.54
C SER A 235 18.40 38.65 -9.91
N PRO A 236 18.42 38.86 -8.58
CA PRO A 236 17.52 39.83 -7.93
C PRO A 236 17.68 41.26 -8.44
N LEU A 237 18.92 41.73 -8.66
CA LEU A 237 19.16 43.09 -9.17
C LEU A 237 18.73 43.27 -10.62
N GLU A 238 18.93 42.26 -11.47
CA GLU A 238 18.43 42.29 -12.86
C GLU A 238 16.91 42.46 -12.89
N LEU A 239 16.19 41.71 -12.03
CA LEU A 239 14.74 41.83 -11.95
C LEU A 239 14.32 43.22 -11.48
N TYR A 240 14.92 43.70 -10.40
CA TYR A 240 14.59 44.99 -9.80
C TYR A 240 14.90 46.18 -10.71
N ASN A 241 15.90 46.07 -11.58
CA ASN A 241 16.27 47.13 -12.51
C ASN A 241 15.53 47.06 -13.85
N SER A 242 14.67 46.04 -14.06
CA SER A 242 13.88 45.91 -15.28
C SER A 242 12.64 46.80 -15.30
N SER A 243 12.15 47.13 -16.49
CA SER A 243 10.89 47.86 -16.67
C SER A 243 9.69 46.91 -16.70
N ALA A 244 8.57 47.32 -16.09
CA ALA A 244 7.30 46.66 -16.31
C ALA A 244 6.91 46.70 -17.79
N GLU A 245 6.68 45.53 -18.38
CA GLU A 245 6.14 45.37 -19.73
C GLU A 245 4.90 44.46 -19.65
N ASN A 246 4.70 43.58 -20.63
CA ASN A 246 3.52 42.72 -20.75
C ASN A 246 3.43 41.59 -19.71
N LEU A 247 4.48 41.37 -18.92
CA LEU A 247 4.60 40.28 -17.94
C LEU A 247 4.95 40.85 -16.55
N PRO A 248 4.05 41.66 -15.96
CA PRO A 248 4.34 42.40 -14.74
C PRO A 248 4.48 41.47 -13.53
N VAL A 249 5.51 41.73 -12.73
CA VAL A 249 5.71 41.17 -11.40
C VAL A 249 5.97 42.33 -10.44
N ILE A 250 5.45 42.26 -9.21
CA ILE A 250 5.81 43.26 -8.20
C ILE A 250 7.13 42.86 -7.54
N THR A 251 8.04 43.82 -7.40
CA THR A 251 9.30 43.64 -6.69
C THR A 251 9.60 44.82 -5.78
N GLY A 252 10.27 44.55 -4.66
CA GLY A 252 10.63 45.57 -3.68
C GLY A 252 12.01 45.35 -3.10
N LYS A 253 12.68 46.45 -2.75
CA LYS A 253 13.99 46.45 -2.08
C LYS A 253 13.87 47.06 -0.69
N THR A 254 14.28 46.33 0.34
CA THR A 254 14.31 46.82 1.73
C THR A 254 15.51 47.74 1.98
N ASN A 255 15.43 48.56 3.04
CA ASN A 255 16.49 49.52 3.38
C ASN A 255 17.74 48.88 4.03
N SER A 256 17.56 47.81 4.81
CA SER A 256 18.64 47.06 5.47
C SER A 256 18.10 45.72 5.99
N ILE A 257 19.01 44.82 6.36
CA ILE A 257 18.72 43.63 7.15
C ILE A 257 19.15 43.93 8.60
N SER A 258 18.29 43.60 9.58
CA SER A 258 18.56 43.87 11.00
C SER A 258 18.06 42.73 11.89
N GLU A 259 18.38 42.79 13.18
CA GLU A 259 17.85 41.87 14.19
C GLU A 259 16.34 42.04 14.42
N LYS A 260 15.78 43.22 14.09
CA LYS A 260 14.34 43.42 14.10
C LYS A 260 13.70 42.72 12.91
N ALA A 261 12.79 41.80 13.19
CA ALA A 261 12.06 41.05 12.18
C ALA A 261 11.15 41.94 11.32
N ILE A 262 11.08 41.58 10.03
CA ILE A 262 10.18 42.16 9.03
C ILE A 262 9.32 41.06 8.42
N TYR A 263 8.11 41.42 7.99
CA TYR A 263 7.07 40.47 7.65
C TYR A 263 6.39 40.77 6.31
N TRP A 264 6.11 39.72 5.55
CA TRP A 264 5.20 39.73 4.40
C TRP A 264 3.95 38.92 4.72
N LEU A 265 2.79 39.40 4.31
CA LEU A 265 1.50 38.72 4.43
C LEU A 265 0.83 38.69 3.06
N PHE A 266 0.39 37.51 2.62
CA PHE A 266 -0.40 37.33 1.40
C PHE A 266 -1.73 36.69 1.74
N SER A 267 -2.86 37.28 1.33
CA SER A 267 -4.21 36.79 1.65
C SER A 267 -5.23 37.21 0.59
N PRO A 268 -6.20 36.36 0.21
CA PRO A 268 -7.24 36.71 -0.77
C PRO A 268 -8.36 37.58 -0.18
N GLU A 269 -8.41 37.73 1.15
CA GLU A 269 -9.43 38.55 1.80
C GLU A 269 -9.28 40.04 1.45
N GLU A 270 -10.40 40.71 1.18
CA GLU A 270 -10.46 42.16 1.07
C GLU A 270 -10.27 42.80 2.46
N LEU A 271 -9.02 43.09 2.80
CA LEU A 271 -8.73 43.88 3.98
C LEU A 271 -8.91 45.37 3.65
N LYS A 272 -9.97 45.97 4.18
CA LYS A 272 -10.36 47.38 3.97
C LYS A 272 -9.35 48.41 4.50
N THR A 273 -8.25 47.99 5.13
CA THR A 273 -7.28 48.87 5.79
C THR A 273 -5.83 48.39 5.57
N ALA A 274 -4.89 49.34 5.59
CA ALA A 274 -3.47 49.04 5.59
C ALA A 274 -3.07 48.32 6.90
N VAL A 275 -2.49 47.12 6.79
CA VAL A 275 -2.02 46.34 7.94
C VAL A 275 -0.57 46.73 8.27
N SER A 276 -0.32 47.16 9.50
CA SER A 276 1.02 47.53 9.97
C SER A 276 1.89 46.29 10.24
N GLN A 277 3.22 46.47 10.27
CA GLN A 277 4.16 45.39 10.63
C GLN A 277 3.93 44.83 12.04
N ILE A 278 3.41 45.63 12.97
CA ILE A 278 3.07 45.17 14.33
C ILE A 278 1.87 44.22 14.28
N GLU A 279 0.84 44.57 13.50
CA GLU A 279 -0.35 43.71 13.32
C GLU A 279 0.00 42.40 12.61
N ILE A 280 0.88 42.43 11.59
CA ILE A 280 1.36 41.19 10.94
C ILE A 280 2.15 40.33 11.91
N ALA A 281 3.00 40.92 12.76
CA ALA A 281 3.73 40.19 13.79
C ALA A 281 2.80 39.52 14.81
N LEU A 282 1.74 40.23 15.26
CA LEU A 282 0.73 39.63 16.14
C LEU A 282 -0.03 38.48 15.47
N LEU A 283 -0.36 38.62 14.18
CA LEU A 283 -1.01 37.55 13.41
C LEU A 283 -0.08 36.34 13.19
N TYR A 284 1.21 36.58 12.99
CA TYR A 284 2.23 35.54 12.91
C TYR A 284 2.28 34.73 14.22
N GLU A 285 2.41 35.39 15.37
CA GLU A 285 2.46 34.73 16.68
C GLU A 285 1.17 33.96 16.97
N LYS A 286 0.01 34.54 16.63
CA LYS A 286 -1.29 33.85 16.74
C LYS A 286 -1.31 32.56 15.90
N SER A 287 -0.94 32.65 14.62
CA SER A 287 -0.94 31.49 13.71
C SER A 287 0.06 30.43 14.12
N LEU A 288 1.22 30.84 14.66
CA LEU A 288 2.22 29.94 15.23
C LEU A 288 1.66 29.19 16.44
N GLN A 289 1.01 29.90 17.37
CA GLN A 289 0.38 29.29 18.55
C GLN A 289 -0.73 28.31 18.17
N GLU A 290 -1.62 28.67 17.24
CA GLU A 290 -2.68 27.79 16.74
C GLU A 290 -2.11 26.52 16.09
N THR A 291 -1.07 26.69 15.28
CA THR A 291 -0.37 25.57 14.64
C THR A 291 0.33 24.68 15.68
N GLN A 292 0.93 25.26 16.72
CA GLN A 292 1.51 24.50 17.83
C GLN A 292 0.44 23.78 18.66
N VAL A 293 -0.74 24.37 18.90
CA VAL A 293 -1.85 23.70 19.58
C VAL A 293 -2.29 22.47 18.79
N LEU A 294 -2.44 22.61 17.47
CA LEU A 294 -2.75 21.50 16.57
C LEU A 294 -1.66 20.42 16.63
N ALA A 295 -0.39 20.77 16.43
CA ALA A 295 0.72 19.82 16.43
C ALA A 295 0.89 19.11 17.78
N ASN A 296 0.66 19.81 18.89
CA ASN A 296 0.77 19.27 20.25
C ASN A 296 -0.43 18.42 20.69
N ARG A 297 -1.45 18.26 19.83
CA ARG A 297 -2.58 17.36 20.08
C ARG A 297 -2.14 15.91 20.29
N VAL A 298 -1.07 15.51 19.60
CA VAL A 298 -0.45 14.20 19.71
C VAL A 298 1.01 14.40 20.09
N LYS A 299 1.40 13.95 21.28
CA LYS A 299 2.80 13.99 21.72
C LYS A 299 3.31 12.58 21.92
N VAL A 300 4.43 12.28 21.27
CA VAL A 300 5.09 10.99 21.34
C VAL A 300 6.50 11.21 21.85
N LYS A 301 6.94 10.39 22.79
CA LYS A 301 8.34 10.31 23.22
C LYS A 301 8.72 8.84 23.35
N THR A 302 9.78 8.45 22.67
CA THR A 302 10.34 7.10 22.67
C THR A 302 11.86 7.20 22.67
N PRO A 303 12.58 6.09 22.89
CA PRO A 303 14.02 6.03 22.75
C PRO A 303 14.45 6.16 21.28
N ASP A 304 13.54 5.95 20.34
CA ASP A 304 13.79 6.08 18.92
C ASP A 304 13.52 7.53 18.43
N PRO A 305 14.57 8.28 18.01
CA PRO A 305 14.40 9.66 17.57
C PRO A 305 13.57 9.78 16.28
N TYR A 306 13.49 8.74 15.45
CA TYR A 306 12.69 8.75 14.22
C TYR A 306 11.19 8.68 14.49
N ILE A 307 10.77 8.28 15.69
CA ILE A 307 9.36 8.17 16.05
C ILE A 307 8.83 9.43 16.74
N ASN A 308 9.71 10.22 17.37
CA ASN A 308 9.30 11.34 18.21
C ASN A 308 8.63 12.50 17.45
N ASN A 309 8.92 12.66 16.15
CA ASN A 309 8.27 13.67 15.31
C ASN A 309 6.92 13.22 14.73
N LEU A 310 6.57 11.93 14.84
CA LEU A 310 5.37 11.37 14.23
C LEU A 310 4.09 12.08 14.71
N GLY A 311 3.96 12.32 16.02
CA GLY A 311 2.73 12.89 16.58
C GLY A 311 2.36 14.24 15.96
N ALA A 312 3.32 15.15 15.86
CA ALA A 312 3.11 16.47 15.27
C ALA A 312 2.77 16.38 13.78
N ALA A 313 3.57 15.61 13.01
CA ALA A 313 3.35 15.43 11.57
C ALA A 313 1.94 14.85 11.29
N LEU A 314 1.56 13.83 12.06
CA LEU A 314 0.28 13.14 11.95
C LEU A 314 -0.91 14.05 12.27
N ALA A 315 -0.84 14.83 13.34
CA ALA A 315 -1.91 15.77 13.70
C ALA A 315 -2.12 16.84 12.60
N ILE A 316 -1.05 17.33 11.99
CA ILE A 316 -1.11 18.32 10.92
C ILE A 316 -1.70 17.72 9.63
N ALA A 317 -1.22 16.54 9.23
CA ALA A 317 -1.71 15.86 8.03
C ALA A 317 -3.19 15.47 8.18
N SER A 318 -3.57 14.98 9.36
CA SER A 318 -4.96 14.63 9.68
C SER A 318 -5.91 15.83 9.66
N ASP A 319 -5.45 17.02 10.04
CA ASP A 319 -6.22 18.25 9.88
C ASP A 319 -6.28 18.71 8.42
N GLY A 320 -5.21 18.46 7.64
CA GLY A 320 -5.14 18.76 6.21
C GLY A 320 -6.16 17.98 5.36
N ILE A 321 -6.54 16.76 5.77
CA ILE A 321 -7.57 15.95 5.10
C ILE A 321 -9.00 16.23 5.60
N TRP A 322 -9.19 17.15 6.54
CA TRP A 322 -10.53 17.53 7.00
C TRP A 322 -11.07 18.73 6.20
N GLU A 323 -12.33 18.66 5.76
CA GLU A 323 -13.10 19.78 5.25
C GLU A 323 -14.57 19.56 5.60
N ASN A 324 -15.20 20.49 6.33
CA ASN A 324 -16.57 20.28 6.76
C ASN A 324 -17.51 20.04 5.56
N PRO A 325 -18.29 18.93 5.55
CA PRO A 325 -18.65 18.10 6.70
C PRO A 325 -17.91 16.76 6.83
N ALA A 326 -16.86 16.47 6.06
CA ALA A 326 -16.27 15.13 6.00
C ALA A 326 -14.75 15.12 5.77
N TYR A 327 -14.10 14.03 6.21
CA TYR A 327 -12.76 13.70 5.76
C TYR A 327 -12.71 13.47 4.25
N LEU A 328 -11.67 14.01 3.62
CA LEU A 328 -11.40 13.97 2.18
C LEU A 328 -10.49 12.78 1.83
N HIS A 329 -10.42 12.44 0.55
CA HIS A 329 -9.59 11.33 0.07
C HIS A 329 -8.08 11.63 0.06
N GLY A 330 -7.68 12.90 0.08
CA GLY A 330 -6.29 13.32 0.25
C GLY A 330 -6.18 14.80 0.57
N ALA A 331 -5.05 15.24 1.12
CA ALA A 331 -4.86 16.64 1.49
C ALA A 331 -4.55 17.50 0.25
N ILE A 332 -3.88 16.91 -0.76
CA ILE A 332 -3.43 17.57 -1.99
C ILE A 332 -3.96 16.81 -3.21
N ALA A 333 -3.30 15.71 -3.61
CA ALA A 333 -3.87 14.85 -4.64
C ALA A 333 -5.18 14.25 -4.15
N TRP A 334 -6.15 14.18 -5.06
CA TRP A 334 -7.48 13.66 -4.75
C TRP A 334 -8.18 14.39 -3.59
N ARG A 335 -7.93 15.69 -3.43
CA ARG A 335 -8.65 16.53 -2.47
C ARG A 335 -10.13 16.71 -2.86
N MET A 336 -10.94 15.71 -2.55
CA MET A 336 -12.37 15.68 -2.82
C MET A 336 -13.11 14.78 -1.83
N TYR A 337 -14.41 15.02 -1.69
CA TYR A 337 -15.29 14.10 -1.00
C TYR A 337 -15.38 12.79 -1.78
N LEU A 338 -15.04 11.71 -1.10
CA LEU A 338 -15.21 10.34 -1.57
C LEU A 338 -15.52 9.50 -0.35
N ASN A 339 -16.64 8.77 -0.39
CA ASN A 339 -17.14 8.05 0.78
C ASN A 339 -16.09 7.08 1.33
N ALA A 340 -15.81 7.25 2.63
CA ALA A 340 -15.18 6.29 3.54
C ALA A 340 -13.99 5.46 3.07
N TRP A 341 -13.03 6.16 2.48
CA TRP A 341 -11.65 5.69 2.52
C TRP A 341 -11.10 5.74 3.95
N ARG A 342 -9.92 5.19 4.18
CA ARG A 342 -9.37 5.01 5.55
C ARG A 342 -9.04 6.31 6.28
N GLY A 343 -9.18 7.47 5.65
CA GLY A 343 -8.93 8.79 6.24
C GLY A 343 -9.66 9.06 7.56
N ALA A 344 -10.94 8.69 7.67
CA ALA A 344 -11.73 8.99 8.88
C ALA A 344 -11.32 8.16 10.11
N TYR A 345 -10.56 7.06 9.94
CA TYR A 345 -9.98 6.33 11.07
C TYR A 345 -9.06 7.17 11.95
N THR A 346 -8.60 8.32 11.46
CA THR A 346 -7.81 9.26 12.27
C THR A 346 -8.62 9.96 13.36
N ALA A 347 -9.95 10.06 13.19
CA ALA A 347 -10.76 10.97 14.00
C ALA A 347 -10.74 10.57 15.48
N ASP A 348 -11.19 9.36 15.81
CA ASP A 348 -11.31 8.92 17.19
C ASP A 348 -9.96 8.68 17.90
N PRO A 349 -8.96 7.99 17.29
CA PRO A 349 -7.64 7.84 17.91
C PRO A 349 -6.95 9.16 18.25
N LEU A 350 -7.26 10.22 17.50
CA LEU A 350 -6.76 11.57 17.75
C LEU A 350 -7.80 12.47 18.44
N GLY A 351 -8.91 11.94 18.97
CA GLY A 351 -9.89 12.63 19.81
C GLY A 351 -10.83 13.62 19.11
N TRP A 352 -10.96 13.57 17.79
CA TRP A 352 -11.86 14.41 16.98
C TRP A 352 -13.24 13.75 16.79
N HIS A 353 -13.88 13.35 17.89
CA HIS A 353 -15.19 12.68 17.88
C HIS A 353 -16.29 13.54 17.24
N ASP A 354 -16.19 14.86 17.35
CA ASP A 354 -17.09 15.83 16.73
C ASP A 354 -17.01 15.81 15.20
N ARG A 355 -15.80 15.73 14.65
CA ARG A 355 -15.56 15.56 13.21
C ARG A 355 -16.01 14.18 12.73
N ALA A 356 -15.74 13.13 13.52
CA ALA A 356 -16.23 11.77 13.25
C ALA A 356 -17.76 11.75 13.13
N LYS A 357 -18.48 12.28 14.14
CA LYS A 357 -19.93 12.37 14.16
C LYS A 357 -20.47 13.14 12.95
N THR A 358 -19.86 14.28 12.62
CA THR A 358 -20.26 15.10 11.46
C THR A 358 -20.05 14.35 10.13
N HIS A 359 -18.93 13.64 9.97
CA HIS A 359 -18.66 12.78 8.83
C HIS A 359 -19.74 11.69 8.69
N PHE A 360 -20.00 10.92 9.76
CA PHE A 360 -20.97 9.82 9.75
C PHE A 360 -22.40 10.30 9.51
N THR A 361 -22.83 11.40 10.14
CA THR A 361 -24.14 11.99 9.90
C THR A 361 -24.29 12.40 8.43
N SER A 362 -23.29 13.11 7.88
CA SER A 362 -23.37 13.66 6.53
C SER A 362 -23.46 12.58 5.45
N TYR A 363 -22.74 11.46 5.60
CA TYR A 363 -22.81 10.34 4.67
C TYR A 363 -24.03 9.45 4.92
N SER A 364 -24.50 9.31 6.16
CA SER A 364 -25.78 8.62 6.42
C SER A 364 -26.96 9.30 5.71
N ASN A 365 -26.94 10.64 5.61
CA ASN A 365 -27.92 11.40 4.80
C ASN A 365 -27.80 11.13 3.28
N SER A 366 -26.67 10.59 2.82
CA SER A 366 -26.44 10.17 1.44
C SER A 366 -26.91 8.75 1.14
N GLN A 367 -27.44 8.01 2.12
CA GLN A 367 -27.95 6.67 1.88
C GLN A 367 -29.21 6.69 1.01
N VAL A 368 -29.19 5.85 -0.04
CA VAL A 368 -30.34 5.62 -0.91
C VAL A 368 -31.41 4.88 -0.11
N THR A 369 -32.67 5.32 -0.26
CA THR A 369 -33.82 4.78 0.48
C THR A 369 -34.85 4.10 -0.43
N SER A 370 -34.76 4.28 -1.76
CA SER A 370 -35.69 3.74 -2.74
C SER A 370 -35.05 3.68 -4.13
N PRO A 371 -35.35 2.67 -4.97
CA PRO A 371 -36.21 1.51 -4.68
C PRO A 371 -35.58 0.55 -3.66
N ALA A 372 -36.38 -0.37 -3.10
CA ALA A 372 -35.91 -1.34 -2.11
C ALA A 372 -34.87 -2.32 -2.67
N ASN A 373 -35.04 -2.69 -3.94
CA ASN A 373 -34.13 -3.50 -4.74
C ASN A 373 -34.19 -3.03 -6.21
N GLY A 374 -33.31 -3.58 -7.05
CA GLY A 374 -33.23 -3.27 -8.47
C GLY A 374 -32.63 -4.42 -9.26
N PRO A 375 -32.68 -4.38 -10.60
CA PRO A 375 -32.05 -5.40 -11.43
C PRO A 375 -30.52 -5.30 -11.39
N ILE A 376 -29.85 -6.44 -11.56
CA ILE A 376 -28.40 -6.48 -11.83
C ILE A 376 -28.19 -6.05 -13.29
N VAL A 377 -27.37 -5.02 -13.50
CA VAL A 377 -27.17 -4.43 -14.83
C VAL A 377 -25.69 -4.14 -15.01
N PHE A 378 -25.03 -4.91 -15.85
CA PHE A 378 -23.65 -4.67 -16.25
C PHE A 378 -23.55 -3.52 -17.26
N ASP A 379 -22.46 -2.77 -17.19
CA ASP A 379 -22.21 -1.61 -18.05
C ASP A 379 -21.60 -2.03 -19.39
N GLU A 380 -22.39 -1.99 -20.46
CA GLU A 380 -21.95 -2.28 -21.83
C GLU A 380 -20.85 -1.33 -22.32
N GLU A 381 -20.85 -0.05 -21.90
CA GLU A 381 -19.81 0.92 -22.27
C GLU A 381 -18.47 0.66 -21.57
N LYS A 382 -18.48 -0.24 -20.58
CA LYS A 382 -17.33 -0.72 -19.84
C LYS A 382 -17.12 -2.21 -20.07
N ASN A 383 -17.56 -2.72 -21.22
CA ASN A 383 -17.33 -4.10 -21.65
C ASN A 383 -17.75 -5.13 -20.58
N LEU A 384 -18.85 -4.85 -19.86
CA LEU A 384 -19.42 -5.69 -18.80
C LEU A 384 -18.55 -5.87 -17.54
N ALA A 385 -17.44 -5.13 -17.43
CA ALA A 385 -16.48 -5.31 -16.34
C ALA A 385 -17.01 -4.90 -14.95
N ARG A 386 -18.10 -4.12 -14.91
CA ARG A 386 -18.70 -3.56 -13.69
C ARG A 386 -20.18 -3.26 -13.87
N GLN A 387 -20.88 -2.93 -12.78
CA GLN A 387 -22.28 -2.51 -12.82
C GLN A 387 -22.43 -1.12 -13.44
N LYS A 388 -23.57 -0.88 -14.09
CA LYS A 388 -23.94 0.42 -14.64
C LYS A 388 -24.22 1.41 -13.52
N GLU A 389 -23.53 2.56 -13.53
CA GLU A 389 -23.68 3.64 -12.54
C GLU A 389 -25.01 4.39 -12.66
N GLU A 390 -26.11 3.71 -12.32
CA GLU A 390 -27.47 4.22 -12.44
C GLU A 390 -28.28 3.88 -11.18
N ILE A 391 -28.83 4.91 -10.53
CA ILE A 391 -29.73 4.75 -9.37
C ILE A 391 -30.92 3.88 -9.77
N GLY A 392 -31.27 2.91 -8.94
CA GLY A 392 -32.36 1.97 -9.17
C GLY A 392 -31.94 0.61 -9.69
N THR A 393 -30.67 0.42 -10.07
CA THR A 393 -30.05 -0.91 -10.23
C THR A 393 -29.80 -1.57 -8.86
N SER A 394 -29.46 -2.86 -8.84
CA SER A 394 -29.24 -3.62 -7.60
C SER A 394 -28.22 -2.95 -6.67
N MET A 395 -27.03 -2.65 -7.22
CA MET A 395 -25.95 -1.96 -6.52
C MET A 395 -26.41 -0.58 -6.02
N PHE A 396 -27.13 0.19 -6.84
CA PHE A 396 -27.52 1.56 -6.52
C PHE A 396 -28.98 1.67 -6.03
N SER A 397 -29.37 0.79 -5.11
CA SER A 397 -30.69 0.69 -4.48
C SER A 397 -30.64 0.96 -2.96
N SER A 398 -31.76 0.78 -2.25
CA SER A 398 -31.88 1.00 -0.80
C SER A 398 -30.74 0.36 0.00
N GLY A 399 -29.97 1.20 0.70
CA GLY A 399 -28.83 0.82 1.54
C GLY A 399 -27.47 1.27 1.01
N TYR A 400 -27.33 1.49 -0.30
CA TYR A 400 -26.13 2.11 -0.89
C TYR A 400 -25.94 3.53 -0.37
N ILE A 401 -24.72 3.88 0.02
CA ILE A 401 -24.34 5.24 0.45
C ILE A 401 -23.64 5.95 -0.70
N SER A 402 -24.21 7.05 -1.15
CA SER A 402 -23.67 7.80 -2.28
C SER A 402 -22.39 8.57 -1.91
N ARG A 403 -21.48 8.72 -2.90
CA ARG A 403 -20.10 9.21 -2.71
C ARG A 403 -19.96 10.64 -2.17
N ASN A 404 -20.98 11.47 -2.32
CA ASN A 404 -20.95 12.87 -1.88
C ASN A 404 -21.75 13.01 -0.58
N PRO A 405 -21.26 13.72 0.45
CA PRO A 405 -21.99 13.93 1.70
C PRO A 405 -23.30 14.69 1.46
N ASN A 406 -24.35 14.34 2.20
CA ASN A 406 -25.72 14.86 2.11
C ASN A 406 -26.38 14.77 0.71
N LYS A 407 -25.92 13.86 -0.16
CA LYS A 407 -26.44 13.72 -1.52
C LYS A 407 -26.61 12.26 -1.90
N LYS A 408 -27.86 11.78 -1.93
CA LYS A 408 -28.24 10.39 -2.21
C LYS A 408 -28.52 10.03 -3.68
N THR A 409 -28.12 10.89 -4.63
CA THR A 409 -28.52 10.77 -6.05
C THR A 409 -27.35 10.50 -7.00
N VAL A 410 -26.17 10.16 -6.47
CA VAL A 410 -24.96 9.93 -7.26
C VAL A 410 -24.52 8.48 -7.15
N ALA A 411 -24.78 7.70 -8.19
CA ALA A 411 -24.22 6.36 -8.32
C ALA A 411 -22.71 6.43 -8.56
N HIS A 412 -21.96 5.49 -8.00
CA HIS A 412 -20.51 5.39 -8.12
C HIS A 412 -20.03 3.96 -7.85
N HIS A 413 -19.17 3.42 -8.69
CA HIS A 413 -18.71 2.02 -8.68
C HIS A 413 -17.94 1.52 -7.45
N TYR A 414 -17.79 2.28 -6.36
CA TYR A 414 -17.08 1.77 -5.18
C TYR A 414 -18.07 1.32 -4.12
N ASP A 415 -17.78 0.18 -3.50
CA ASP A 415 -18.36 -0.19 -2.22
C ASP A 415 -17.43 0.16 -1.04
N MET A 416 -17.04 1.42 -0.96
CA MET A 416 -16.40 1.92 0.27
C MET A 416 -17.42 2.08 1.43
N ASN A 417 -18.69 1.73 1.22
CA ASN A 417 -19.71 1.77 2.27
C ASN A 417 -19.42 0.73 3.36
N LEU A 418 -18.83 -0.40 3.00
CA LEU A 418 -18.34 -1.41 3.94
C LEU A 418 -17.34 -0.79 4.94
N VAL A 419 -16.37 -0.05 4.42
CA VAL A 419 -15.35 0.66 5.21
C VAL A 419 -15.97 1.80 6.03
N PHE A 420 -16.98 2.50 5.49
CA PHE A 420 -17.76 3.50 6.22
C PHE A 420 -18.41 2.94 7.47
N ILE A 421 -19.08 1.78 7.33
CA ILE A 421 -19.78 1.16 8.44
C ILE A 421 -18.78 0.60 9.45
N ASP A 422 -17.66 0.00 9.03
CA ASP A 422 -16.59 -0.41 9.96
C ASP A 422 -16.08 0.78 10.79
N GLN A 423 -15.78 1.93 10.15
CA GLN A 423 -15.38 3.16 10.82
C GLN A 423 -16.42 3.62 11.85
N MET A 424 -17.69 3.61 11.49
CA MET A 424 -18.78 4.03 12.37
C MET A 424 -18.99 3.07 13.54
N LEU A 425 -18.84 1.76 13.34
CA LEU A 425 -18.92 0.77 14.41
C LEU A 425 -17.77 0.92 15.40
N ARG A 426 -16.55 1.17 14.90
CA ARG A 426 -15.38 1.49 15.74
C ARG A 426 -15.57 2.80 16.50
N HIS A 427 -16.20 3.80 15.90
CA HIS A 427 -16.57 5.04 16.59
C HIS A 427 -17.52 4.79 17.78
N PHE A 428 -18.50 3.90 17.63
CA PHE A 428 -19.37 3.53 18.76
C PHE A 428 -18.62 2.77 19.84
N LYS A 429 -17.73 1.85 19.48
CA LYS A 429 -16.81 1.20 20.44
C LYS A 429 -15.95 2.24 21.18
N TRP A 430 -15.47 3.28 20.49
CA TRP A 430 -14.63 4.30 21.09
C TRP A 430 -15.39 5.23 22.05
N THR A 431 -16.53 5.75 21.61
CA THR A 431 -17.25 6.83 22.31
C THR A 431 -18.32 6.34 23.26
N GLY A 432 -19.01 5.24 22.92
CA GLY A 432 -20.21 4.81 23.61
C GLY A 432 -21.39 5.77 23.45
N ASP A 433 -21.43 6.62 22.42
CA ASP A 433 -22.54 7.56 22.18
C ASP A 433 -23.83 6.80 21.76
N ILE A 434 -24.57 6.30 22.77
CA ILE A 434 -25.83 5.57 22.61
C ILE A 434 -26.90 6.43 21.92
N THR A 435 -26.86 7.75 22.07
CA THR A 435 -27.85 8.64 21.43
C THR A 435 -27.60 8.66 19.93
N PHE A 436 -26.35 8.84 19.52
CA PHE A 436 -25.98 8.83 18.11
C PHE A 436 -26.13 7.44 17.49
N LEU A 437 -25.85 6.37 18.23
CA LEU A 437 -26.12 5.00 17.78
C LEU A 437 -27.59 4.78 17.42
N LYS A 438 -28.52 5.26 18.26
CA LYS A 438 -29.97 5.17 17.97
C LYS A 438 -30.36 5.97 16.73
N GLU A 439 -29.71 7.11 16.48
CA GLU A 439 -29.90 7.93 15.28
C GLU A 439 -29.42 7.18 14.02
N MET A 440 -28.26 6.54 14.08
CA MET A 440 -27.63 5.84 12.94
C MET A 440 -28.15 4.41 12.73
N TRP A 441 -28.91 3.84 13.68
CA TRP A 441 -29.42 2.47 13.59
C TRP A 441 -30.11 2.14 12.24
N PRO A 442 -31.02 2.97 11.70
CA PRO A 442 -31.64 2.68 10.40
C PRO A 442 -30.65 2.63 9.24
N THR A 443 -29.57 3.41 9.31
CA THR A 443 -28.50 3.41 8.29
C THR A 443 -27.76 2.07 8.31
N ILE A 444 -27.36 1.61 9.51
CA ILE A 444 -26.66 0.34 9.73
C ILE A 444 -27.50 -0.83 9.23
N GLU A 445 -28.75 -0.92 9.69
CA GLU A 445 -29.66 -2.01 9.35
C GLU A 445 -29.90 -2.09 7.83
N ARG A 446 -30.09 -0.93 7.18
CA ARG A 446 -30.31 -0.89 5.73
C ARG A 446 -29.04 -1.26 4.94
N HIS A 447 -27.86 -0.86 5.42
CA HIS A 447 -26.60 -1.22 4.78
C HIS A 447 -26.35 -2.73 4.87
N LEU A 448 -26.47 -3.36 6.04
CA LEU A 448 -26.25 -4.82 6.16
C LEU A 448 -27.21 -5.64 5.29
N ASN A 449 -28.47 -5.19 5.17
CA ASN A 449 -29.43 -5.79 4.25
C ASN A 449 -29.06 -5.58 2.76
N TRP A 450 -28.38 -4.48 2.43
CA TRP A 450 -27.88 -4.18 1.09
C TRP A 450 -26.63 -4.98 0.75
N GLU A 451 -25.67 -5.07 1.67
CA GLU A 451 -24.50 -5.96 1.58
C GLU A 451 -24.92 -7.39 1.25
N LYS A 452 -25.78 -7.95 2.12
CA LYS A 452 -26.28 -9.33 1.98
C LYS A 452 -26.91 -9.57 0.61
N ARG A 453 -27.79 -8.64 0.17
CA ARG A 453 -28.54 -8.80 -1.07
C ARG A 453 -27.65 -8.75 -2.33
N ASN A 454 -26.60 -7.95 -2.32
CA ASN A 454 -25.78 -7.73 -3.51
C ASN A 454 -24.58 -8.69 -3.58
N PHE A 455 -23.97 -9.01 -2.44
CA PHE A 455 -22.67 -9.68 -2.40
C PHE A 455 -22.69 -11.09 -1.78
N ASP A 456 -23.79 -11.50 -1.12
CA ASP A 456 -24.06 -12.90 -0.75
C ASP A 456 -25.48 -13.32 -1.18
N PRO A 457 -25.78 -13.27 -2.50
CA PRO A 457 -27.13 -13.53 -3.02
C PRO A 457 -27.53 -15.01 -2.98
N ASP A 458 -26.57 -15.95 -2.94
CA ASP A 458 -26.83 -17.38 -2.76
C ASP A 458 -26.93 -17.77 -1.27
N ASN A 459 -26.66 -16.82 -0.37
CA ASN A 459 -26.84 -16.95 1.06
C ASN A 459 -26.01 -18.13 1.59
N ASP A 460 -24.75 -18.23 1.21
CA ASP A 460 -23.83 -19.25 1.69
C ASP A 460 -22.97 -18.76 2.88
N GLY A 461 -23.00 -17.44 3.14
CA GLY A 461 -22.26 -16.79 4.23
C GLY A 461 -20.90 -16.24 3.80
N LEU A 462 -20.58 -16.24 2.51
CA LEU A 462 -19.35 -15.67 1.97
C LEU A 462 -19.70 -14.60 0.95
N TYR A 463 -19.04 -13.46 1.08
CA TYR A 463 -19.38 -12.26 0.34
C TYR A 463 -18.38 -12.03 -0.80
N ASP A 464 -18.88 -11.58 -1.96
CA ASP A 464 -18.05 -10.96 -2.99
C ASP A 464 -17.47 -9.62 -2.49
N ALA A 465 -16.43 -9.12 -3.15
CA ALA A 465 -15.79 -7.85 -2.87
C ALA A 465 -15.88 -6.91 -4.10
N TYR A 466 -16.68 -5.86 -3.98
CA TYR A 466 -16.88 -4.86 -5.03
C TYR A 466 -16.09 -3.57 -4.77
N ALA A 467 -14.77 -3.65 -4.92
CA ALA A 467 -13.85 -2.54 -4.66
C ALA A 467 -14.05 -1.92 -3.25
N THR A 468 -13.86 -2.76 -2.22
CA THR A 468 -14.09 -2.49 -0.80
C THR A 468 -12.80 -2.22 -0.01
N ILE A 469 -11.65 -2.14 -0.70
CA ILE A 469 -10.31 -1.88 -0.12
C ILE A 469 -9.51 -0.98 -1.07
N TRP A 470 -8.36 -0.45 -0.61
CA TRP A 470 -7.55 0.41 -1.47
C TRP A 470 -6.94 -0.31 -2.68
N ALA A 471 -6.53 -1.56 -2.51
CA ALA A 471 -5.94 -2.38 -3.56
C ALA A 471 -6.97 -2.86 -4.63
N SER A 472 -8.04 -2.10 -4.89
CA SER A 472 -9.21 -2.57 -5.64
C SER A 472 -9.19 -2.37 -7.16
N ASP A 473 -8.39 -1.44 -7.68
CA ASP A 473 -8.49 -0.97 -9.07
C ASP A 473 -8.22 -2.04 -10.13
N ALA A 474 -7.65 -3.17 -9.75
CA ALA A 474 -7.47 -4.34 -10.61
C ALA A 474 -8.03 -5.66 -10.05
N LEU A 475 -8.67 -5.63 -8.87
CA LEU A 475 -9.30 -6.82 -8.29
C LEU A 475 -10.66 -7.08 -8.93
N GLN A 476 -10.92 -8.35 -9.23
CA GLN A 476 -12.17 -8.81 -9.82
C GLN A 476 -12.40 -10.28 -9.42
N TYR A 477 -13.47 -10.53 -8.67
CA TYR A 477 -13.74 -11.85 -8.10
C TYR A 477 -14.85 -12.60 -8.83
N SER A 478 -15.52 -11.96 -9.79
CA SER A 478 -16.52 -12.57 -10.67
C SER A 478 -17.59 -13.38 -9.93
N GLY A 479 -18.15 -12.84 -8.84
CA GLY A 479 -19.14 -13.52 -8.00
C GLY A 479 -18.54 -14.37 -6.88
N GLY A 480 -17.21 -14.40 -6.73
CA GLY A 480 -16.50 -15.31 -5.85
C GLY A 480 -16.70 -15.04 -4.36
N ALA A 481 -16.43 -16.05 -3.54
CA ALA A 481 -16.47 -15.95 -2.09
C ALA A 481 -15.14 -15.40 -1.57
N VAL A 482 -15.10 -14.13 -1.16
CA VAL A 482 -13.88 -13.36 -0.86
C VAL A 482 -13.67 -13.19 0.64
N ILE A 483 -12.48 -13.53 1.13
CA ILE A 483 -12.23 -13.59 2.57
C ILE A 483 -12.27 -12.21 3.26
N HIS A 484 -11.71 -11.16 2.65
CA HIS A 484 -11.61 -9.86 3.31
C HIS A 484 -12.97 -9.16 3.41
N SER A 485 -13.82 -9.24 2.37
CA SER A 485 -15.20 -8.72 2.40
C SER A 485 -16.06 -9.49 3.40
N SER A 486 -15.90 -10.82 3.45
CA SER A 486 -16.54 -11.67 4.45
C SER A 486 -16.09 -11.32 5.87
N ALA A 487 -14.81 -11.00 6.09
CA ALA A 487 -14.29 -10.59 7.39
C ALA A 487 -14.91 -9.26 7.88
N TYR A 488 -15.02 -8.26 7.00
CA TYR A 488 -15.74 -7.03 7.33
C TYR A 488 -17.21 -7.30 7.70
N ASN A 489 -17.92 -8.10 6.89
CA ASN A 489 -19.32 -8.43 7.15
C ASN A 489 -19.49 -9.26 8.45
N TYR A 490 -18.53 -10.14 8.78
CA TYR A 490 -18.48 -10.83 10.07
C TYR A 490 -18.37 -9.84 11.23
N TYR A 491 -17.38 -8.93 11.18
CA TYR A 491 -17.15 -7.94 12.22
C TYR A 491 -18.35 -7.01 12.38
N ALA A 492 -18.95 -6.58 11.26
CA ALA A 492 -20.11 -5.72 11.28
C ALA A 492 -21.30 -6.41 11.94
N ASN A 493 -21.66 -7.63 11.54
CA ASN A 493 -22.76 -8.37 12.16
C ASN A 493 -22.50 -8.70 13.63
N LYS A 494 -21.28 -9.14 13.98
CA LYS A 494 -20.88 -9.40 15.37
C LYS A 494 -21.04 -8.14 16.23
N THR A 495 -20.49 -7.02 15.78
CA THR A 495 -20.54 -5.76 16.53
C THR A 495 -21.95 -5.21 16.60
N VAL A 496 -22.74 -5.30 15.53
CA VAL A 496 -24.12 -4.83 15.51
C VAL A 496 -25.01 -5.67 16.43
N ALA A 497 -24.76 -6.97 16.59
CA ALA A 497 -25.44 -7.78 17.60
C ALA A 497 -25.20 -7.25 19.03
N GLU A 498 -23.95 -6.90 19.36
CA GLU A 498 -23.59 -6.31 20.66
C GLU A 498 -24.29 -4.97 20.87
N LEU A 499 -24.25 -4.09 19.87
CA LEU A 499 -24.90 -2.79 19.89
C LEU A 499 -26.44 -2.91 19.99
N ALA A 500 -27.05 -3.88 19.30
CA ALA A 500 -28.48 -4.14 19.33
C ALA A 500 -28.98 -4.36 20.76
N ARG A 501 -28.25 -5.19 21.52
CA ARG A 501 -28.57 -5.49 22.93
C ARG A 501 -28.57 -4.20 23.77
N LYS A 502 -27.60 -3.32 23.56
CA LYS A 502 -27.44 -2.06 24.31
C LYS A 502 -28.56 -1.06 24.04
N ILE A 503 -29.16 -1.08 22.85
CA ILE A 503 -30.28 -0.21 22.49
C ILE A 503 -31.64 -0.92 22.48
N GLN A 504 -31.73 -2.14 22.99
CA GLN A 504 -32.97 -2.94 23.08
C GLN A 504 -33.59 -3.27 21.70
N LYS A 505 -32.74 -3.54 20.70
CA LYS A 505 -33.09 -4.14 19.41
C LYS A 505 -32.80 -5.66 19.43
N ASP A 506 -33.43 -6.40 18.53
CA ASP A 506 -33.20 -7.85 18.42
C ASP A 506 -31.80 -8.13 17.84
N PRO A 507 -30.89 -8.80 18.59
CA PRO A 507 -29.56 -9.14 18.09
C PRO A 507 -29.56 -10.39 17.19
N THR A 508 -30.61 -11.21 17.24
CA THR A 508 -30.63 -12.58 16.68
C THR A 508 -30.27 -12.64 15.19
N PRO A 509 -30.76 -11.77 14.30
CA PRO A 509 -30.41 -11.82 12.88
C PRO A 509 -28.90 -11.65 12.64
N TYR A 510 -28.27 -10.74 13.37
CA TYR A 510 -26.85 -10.42 13.22
C TYR A 510 -25.96 -11.51 13.84
N GLU A 511 -26.37 -12.10 14.97
CA GLU A 511 -25.65 -13.23 15.57
C GLU A 511 -25.64 -14.46 14.67
N ASN A 512 -26.79 -14.77 14.06
CA ASN A 512 -26.92 -15.87 13.13
C ASN A 512 -26.05 -15.66 11.89
N GLU A 513 -26.04 -14.43 11.34
CA GLU A 513 -25.23 -14.11 10.17
C GLU A 513 -23.73 -14.16 10.50
N ALA A 514 -23.29 -13.56 11.61
CA ALA A 514 -21.89 -13.64 12.04
C ALA A 514 -21.43 -15.09 12.25
N ALA A 515 -22.24 -15.92 12.90
CA ALA A 515 -21.94 -17.34 13.09
C ALA A 515 -21.86 -18.10 11.76
N LYS A 516 -22.74 -17.77 10.80
CA LYS A 516 -22.75 -18.35 9.46
C LYS A 516 -21.48 -17.99 8.68
N ILE A 517 -21.10 -16.72 8.66
CA ILE A 517 -19.89 -16.25 7.97
C ILE A 517 -18.65 -16.92 8.55
N LEU A 518 -18.53 -16.97 9.88
CA LEU A 518 -17.40 -17.61 10.55
C LEU A 518 -17.31 -19.10 10.19
N LYS A 519 -18.44 -19.81 10.19
CA LYS A 519 -18.49 -21.23 9.81
C LYS A 519 -18.08 -21.42 8.35
N ALA A 520 -18.68 -20.67 7.43
CA ALA A 520 -18.40 -20.79 6.00
C ALA A 520 -16.94 -20.45 5.68
N SER A 521 -16.37 -19.43 6.31
CA SER A 521 -14.96 -19.05 6.13
C SER A 521 -14.02 -20.18 6.53
N ASN A 522 -14.27 -20.81 7.68
CA ASN A 522 -13.46 -21.93 8.17
C ASN A 522 -13.64 -23.21 7.33
N GLU A 523 -14.85 -23.52 6.88
CA GLU A 523 -15.12 -24.75 6.13
C GLU A 523 -14.69 -24.66 4.66
N GLN A 524 -14.79 -23.46 4.06
CA GLN A 524 -14.59 -23.29 2.62
C GLN A 524 -13.29 -22.59 2.23
N LEU A 525 -12.74 -21.71 3.08
CA LEU A 525 -11.60 -20.85 2.73
C LEU A 525 -10.34 -21.14 3.55
N TRP A 526 -10.44 -21.72 4.75
CA TRP A 526 -9.27 -22.03 5.57
C TRP A 526 -8.46 -23.21 5.00
N LEU A 527 -7.19 -22.96 4.65
CA LEU A 527 -6.24 -23.94 4.14
C LEU A 527 -5.27 -24.37 5.25
N SER A 528 -5.72 -25.26 6.14
CA SER A 528 -4.96 -25.67 7.34
C SER A 528 -3.52 -26.11 7.06
N LYS A 529 -3.27 -26.88 6.00
CA LYS A 529 -1.91 -27.33 5.61
C LYS A 529 -0.95 -26.20 5.21
N LYS A 530 -1.50 -25.03 4.85
CA LYS A 530 -0.76 -23.81 4.52
C LYS A 530 -0.81 -22.77 5.65
N GLY A 531 -1.78 -22.86 6.56
CA GLY A 531 -1.96 -21.93 7.67
C GLY A 531 -2.45 -20.55 7.23
N ILE A 532 -3.30 -20.50 6.21
CA ILE A 532 -3.85 -19.27 5.62
C ILE A 532 -5.33 -19.46 5.27
N PHE A 533 -6.09 -18.37 5.20
CA PHE A 533 -7.29 -18.34 4.38
C PHE A 533 -6.89 -18.14 2.91
N ALA A 534 -7.60 -18.82 1.99
CA ALA A 534 -7.54 -18.49 0.58
C ALA A 534 -8.02 -17.05 0.35
N GLU A 535 -7.47 -16.37 -0.65
CA GLU A 535 -7.91 -15.03 -1.07
C GLU A 535 -9.40 -15.04 -1.38
N TYR A 536 -9.81 -16.00 -2.21
CA TYR A 536 -11.19 -16.24 -2.57
C TYR A 536 -11.39 -17.65 -3.12
N LYS A 537 -12.66 -18.04 -3.25
CA LYS A 537 -13.10 -19.21 -4.01
C LYS A 537 -13.90 -18.77 -5.23
N ASP A 538 -13.54 -19.26 -6.41
CA ASP A 538 -14.28 -18.96 -7.64
C ASP A 538 -15.75 -19.41 -7.53
N ALA A 539 -16.69 -18.58 -8.01
CA ALA A 539 -18.09 -18.98 -8.16
C ALA A 539 -18.34 -19.86 -9.39
N LEU A 540 -17.54 -19.66 -10.44
CA LEU A 540 -17.68 -20.30 -11.74
C LEU A 540 -16.68 -21.44 -11.95
N GLY A 541 -16.93 -22.22 -13.01
CA GLY A 541 -16.05 -23.28 -13.49
C GLY A 541 -15.69 -24.32 -12.42
N ASN A 542 -14.39 -24.53 -12.21
CA ASN A 542 -13.90 -25.56 -11.28
C ASN A 542 -13.93 -25.14 -9.81
N ARG A 543 -14.38 -23.91 -9.50
CA ARG A 543 -14.51 -23.36 -8.14
C ARG A 543 -13.21 -23.46 -7.33
N LEU A 544 -12.10 -23.02 -7.94
CA LEU A 544 -10.77 -23.10 -7.35
C LEU A 544 -10.64 -22.18 -6.14
N LEU A 545 -9.74 -22.53 -5.23
CA LEU A 545 -9.30 -21.66 -4.15
C LEU A 545 -8.00 -20.96 -4.58
N HIS A 546 -7.95 -19.64 -4.42
CA HIS A 546 -6.74 -18.88 -4.66
C HIS A 546 -5.87 -18.85 -3.41
N ASP A 547 -4.88 -19.74 -3.37
CA ASP A 547 -4.12 -20.07 -2.16
C ASP A 547 -2.86 -19.22 -1.90
N SER A 548 -2.77 -18.07 -2.56
CA SER A 548 -1.72 -17.06 -2.39
C SER A 548 -2.36 -15.70 -2.04
N PRO A 549 -2.89 -15.49 -0.83
CA PRO A 549 -3.58 -14.26 -0.45
C PRO A 549 -2.67 -13.03 -0.50
N GLY A 550 -3.28 -11.87 -0.80
CA GLY A 550 -2.65 -10.57 -0.60
C GLY A 550 -2.59 -10.21 0.89
N VAL A 551 -1.76 -9.21 1.23
CA VAL A 551 -1.62 -8.77 2.64
C VAL A 551 -2.96 -8.30 3.25
N TRP A 552 -3.88 -7.79 2.42
CA TRP A 552 -5.22 -7.37 2.84
C TRP A 552 -6.11 -8.49 3.36
N SER A 553 -6.01 -9.68 2.76
CA SER A 553 -6.73 -10.85 3.26
C SER A 553 -6.21 -11.32 4.61
N ILE A 554 -4.94 -11.05 4.90
CA ILE A 554 -4.32 -11.35 6.19
C ILE A 554 -4.71 -10.31 7.24
N TYR A 555 -4.48 -9.02 6.99
CA TYR A 555 -4.72 -8.03 8.02
C TYR A 555 -6.22 -7.80 8.28
N HIS A 556 -7.11 -7.97 7.29
CA HIS A 556 -8.56 -7.84 7.53
C HIS A 556 -9.13 -9.00 8.35
N THR A 557 -8.71 -10.24 8.11
CA THR A 557 -9.19 -11.38 8.92
C THR A 557 -8.74 -11.31 10.39
N ILE A 558 -7.64 -10.61 10.66
CA ILE A 558 -7.15 -10.35 12.02
C ILE A 558 -7.84 -9.13 12.64
N ASP A 559 -7.86 -7.97 11.95
CA ASP A 559 -8.42 -6.71 12.47
C ASP A 559 -9.95 -6.70 12.55
N SER A 560 -10.62 -7.58 11.80
CA SER A 560 -12.06 -7.88 11.89
C SER A 560 -12.37 -9.04 12.83
N GLU A 561 -11.37 -9.56 13.56
CA GLU A 561 -11.52 -10.58 14.61
C GLU A 561 -12.13 -11.91 14.13
N LEU A 562 -12.01 -12.23 12.83
CA LEU A 562 -12.53 -13.47 12.25
C LEU A 562 -11.63 -14.67 12.58
N SER A 563 -10.31 -14.46 12.56
CA SER A 563 -9.32 -15.50 12.85
C SER A 563 -9.06 -15.67 14.35
N ASN A 564 -8.75 -16.89 14.77
CA ASN A 564 -8.27 -17.15 16.14
C ASN A 564 -6.74 -16.93 16.27
N PRO A 565 -6.19 -16.81 17.49
CA PRO A 565 -4.77 -16.49 17.67
C PRO A 565 -3.78 -17.42 16.95
N PHE A 566 -4.07 -18.73 16.85
CA PHE A 566 -3.18 -19.67 16.15
C PHE A 566 -3.24 -19.51 14.63
N GLU A 567 -4.42 -19.19 14.09
CA GLU A 567 -4.61 -18.88 12.67
C GLU A 567 -3.90 -17.56 12.33
N SER A 568 -4.12 -16.52 13.13
CA SER A 568 -3.44 -15.22 12.96
C SER A 568 -1.92 -15.39 12.94
N TYR A 569 -1.38 -16.18 13.87
CA TYR A 569 0.07 -16.43 13.91
C TYR A 569 0.58 -17.11 12.63
N GLN A 570 -0.11 -18.15 12.15
CA GLN A 570 0.26 -18.85 10.92
C GLN A 570 0.18 -17.94 9.69
N MET A 571 -0.86 -17.11 9.59
CA MET A 571 -1.03 -16.15 8.50
C MET A 571 0.06 -15.07 8.49
N LEU A 572 0.44 -14.56 9.66
CA LEU A 572 1.56 -13.62 9.78
C LEU A 572 2.90 -14.30 9.44
N ASN A 573 3.03 -15.61 9.68
CA ASN A 573 4.18 -16.38 9.20
C ASN A 573 4.20 -16.49 7.67
N TYR A 574 3.04 -16.58 7.00
CA TYR A 574 2.97 -16.48 5.54
C TYR A 574 3.50 -15.11 5.05
N VAL A 575 3.11 -14.00 5.67
CA VAL A 575 3.62 -12.67 5.30
C VAL A 575 5.15 -12.61 5.39
N ASN A 576 5.75 -13.10 6.48
CA ASN A 576 7.20 -13.06 6.67
C ASN A 576 7.98 -13.85 5.61
N ASN A 577 7.39 -14.92 5.05
CA ASN A 577 8.14 -15.88 4.25
C ASN A 577 7.74 -15.93 2.77
N GLN A 578 6.56 -15.41 2.42
CA GLN A 578 6.00 -15.50 1.05
C GLN A 578 5.75 -14.13 0.42
N ILE A 579 5.57 -13.09 1.25
CA ILE A 579 5.48 -11.71 0.76
C ILE A 579 6.90 -11.11 0.68
N PRO A 580 7.30 -10.56 -0.47
CA PRO A 580 8.64 -10.00 -0.65
C PRO A 580 8.98 -8.89 0.34
N HIS A 581 10.21 -8.93 0.85
CA HIS A 581 10.78 -7.90 1.72
C HIS A 581 11.86 -7.15 0.95
N ILE A 582 11.57 -5.89 0.61
CA ILE A 582 12.45 -5.02 -0.18
C ILE A 582 13.31 -4.20 0.79
N PRO A 583 14.64 -4.36 0.78
CA PRO A 583 15.50 -3.70 1.75
C PRO A 583 15.53 -2.18 1.54
N ILE A 584 15.61 -1.43 2.64
CA ILE A 584 15.86 0.01 2.63
C ILE A 584 17.32 0.23 3.02
N ALA A 585 18.06 0.94 2.16
CA ALA A 585 19.41 1.36 2.43
C ALA A 585 19.60 2.83 2.04
N ALA A 586 20.22 3.61 2.92
CA ALA A 586 20.59 4.99 2.65
C ALA A 586 21.87 5.40 3.40
N ASP A 587 22.73 6.19 2.74
CA ASP A 587 23.89 6.82 3.35
C ASP A 587 23.45 7.81 4.45
N GLY A 588 24.03 7.67 5.65
CA GLY A 588 23.71 8.52 6.80
C GLY A 588 22.53 8.02 7.66
N LEU A 589 21.87 6.94 7.25
CA LEU A 589 20.90 6.23 8.09
C LEU A 589 21.64 5.30 9.07
N ASP A 590 21.30 5.36 10.35
CA ASP A 590 21.92 4.54 11.40
C ASP A 590 21.32 3.13 11.50
N LYS A 591 20.12 2.91 10.95
CA LYS A 591 19.43 1.62 10.80
C LYS A 591 19.93 0.85 9.56
N LYS A 592 20.10 -0.48 9.67
CA LYS A 592 20.69 -1.32 8.61
C LYS A 592 19.81 -2.47 8.12
N ASP A 593 18.69 -2.68 8.77
CA ASP A 593 17.81 -3.85 8.63
C ASP A 593 16.35 -3.45 8.37
N LEU A 594 16.14 -2.23 7.87
CA LEU A 594 14.81 -1.74 7.48
C LEU A 594 14.38 -2.34 6.14
N TYR A 595 13.08 -2.54 5.97
CA TYR A 595 12.49 -3.07 4.74
C TYR A 595 11.05 -2.61 4.54
N VAL A 596 10.58 -2.69 3.30
CA VAL A 596 9.16 -2.54 2.94
C VAL A 596 8.64 -3.78 2.22
N ILE A 597 7.34 -3.97 2.19
CA ILE A 597 6.70 -5.14 1.58
C ILE A 597 5.84 -4.73 0.37
N SER A 598 5.77 -5.60 -0.63
CA SER A 598 4.73 -5.48 -1.67
C SER A 598 3.40 -6.00 -1.14
N THR A 599 2.29 -5.53 -1.71
CA THR A 599 0.95 -5.98 -1.29
C THR A 599 0.63 -7.41 -1.72
N THR A 600 1.24 -7.88 -2.81
CA THR A 600 1.21 -9.27 -3.28
C THR A 600 2.53 -9.65 -3.96
N ASN A 601 2.69 -10.94 -4.28
CA ASN A 601 3.73 -11.47 -5.16
C ASN A 601 3.15 -11.97 -6.51
N TRP A 602 1.97 -11.47 -6.89
CA TRP A 602 1.23 -11.90 -8.08
C TRP A 602 1.82 -11.32 -9.36
N GLN A 603 1.59 -12.00 -10.47
CA GLN A 603 2.06 -11.62 -11.81
C GLN A 603 1.01 -11.93 -12.88
N PRO A 604 0.86 -11.12 -13.94
CA PRO A 604 1.64 -9.91 -14.26
C PRO A 604 1.54 -8.79 -13.22
N TYR A 605 2.53 -7.91 -13.13
CA TYR A 605 2.40 -6.69 -12.34
C TYR A 605 1.18 -5.89 -12.83
N THR A 606 0.31 -5.48 -11.91
CA THR A 606 -0.77 -4.54 -12.20
C THR A 606 -0.91 -3.49 -11.10
N TRP A 607 -1.39 -2.31 -11.49
CA TRP A 607 -1.72 -1.22 -10.57
C TRP A 607 -2.67 -1.71 -9.47
N SER A 608 -2.50 -1.19 -8.25
CA SER A 608 -3.19 -1.46 -6.98
C SER A 608 -2.92 -2.81 -6.32
N ILE A 609 -2.63 -3.87 -7.09
CA ILE A 609 -2.46 -5.24 -6.55
C ILE A 609 -1.03 -5.54 -6.10
N ASN A 610 -0.05 -4.89 -6.71
CA ASN A 610 1.37 -5.22 -6.56
C ASN A 610 2.20 -4.09 -5.94
N ASN A 611 1.54 -3.03 -5.48
CA ASN A 611 2.23 -1.83 -5.05
C ASN A 611 3.03 -2.01 -3.76
N VAL A 612 3.97 -1.10 -3.55
CA VAL A 612 4.60 -0.88 -2.25
C VAL A 612 3.92 0.34 -1.62
N ALA A 613 2.89 0.11 -0.81
CA ALA A 613 1.98 1.14 -0.33
C ALA A 613 2.08 1.32 1.19
N LEU A 614 2.19 2.58 1.64
CA LEU A 614 2.40 2.92 3.05
C LEU A 614 1.27 2.41 3.96
N ALA A 615 0.01 2.66 3.56
CA ALA A 615 -1.16 2.28 4.36
C ALA A 615 -1.30 0.77 4.55
N GLU A 616 -0.96 -0.01 3.51
CA GLU A 616 -1.06 -1.47 3.52
C GLU A 616 -0.04 -2.10 4.47
N GLN A 617 1.18 -1.57 4.49
CA GLN A 617 2.22 -1.99 5.43
C GLN A 617 1.92 -1.56 6.87
N LEU A 618 1.35 -0.36 7.06
CA LEU A 618 0.88 0.09 8.39
C LEU A 618 -0.23 -0.83 8.92
N HIS A 619 -1.23 -1.18 8.11
CA HIS A 619 -2.29 -2.12 8.52
C HIS A 619 -1.75 -3.52 8.79
N THR A 620 -0.80 -3.99 7.97
CA THR A 620 -0.10 -5.25 8.23
C THR A 620 0.65 -5.21 9.57
N SER A 621 1.30 -4.08 9.91
CA SER A 621 1.95 -3.89 11.20
C SER A 621 0.96 -3.96 12.37
N LEU A 622 -0.24 -3.36 12.23
CA LEU A 622 -1.33 -3.50 13.19
C LEU A 622 -1.71 -4.97 13.42
N ALA A 623 -1.83 -5.74 12.35
CA ALA A 623 -2.11 -7.17 12.44
C ALA A 623 -0.99 -7.95 13.16
N PHE A 624 0.28 -7.58 12.98
CA PHE A 624 1.38 -8.18 13.76
C PHE A 624 1.28 -7.89 15.26
N TRP A 625 0.89 -6.68 15.67
CA TRP A 625 0.61 -6.38 17.09
C TRP A 625 -0.58 -7.20 17.61
N GLN A 626 -1.68 -7.23 16.87
CA GLN A 626 -2.88 -8.02 17.21
C GLN A 626 -2.58 -9.52 17.29
N GLY A 627 -1.71 -10.04 16.41
CA GLY A 627 -1.23 -11.42 16.42
C GLY A 627 -0.14 -11.73 17.45
N GLY A 628 0.19 -10.81 18.36
CA GLY A 628 1.11 -11.04 19.47
C GLY A 628 2.60 -11.06 19.08
N GLN A 629 2.98 -10.43 17.96
CA GLN A 629 4.35 -10.35 17.46
C GLN A 629 4.88 -8.90 17.47
N PRO A 630 5.00 -8.23 18.65
CA PRO A 630 5.27 -6.79 18.75
C PRO A 630 6.62 -6.37 18.15
N GLU A 631 7.66 -7.20 18.24
CA GLU A 631 8.97 -6.90 17.66
C GLU A 631 8.91 -6.79 16.13
N LYS A 632 8.23 -7.75 15.48
CA LYS A 632 8.02 -7.72 14.02
C LYS A 632 7.10 -6.57 13.62
N ALA A 633 6.06 -6.33 14.42
CA ALA A 633 5.13 -5.23 14.20
C ALA A 633 5.85 -3.88 14.21
N PHE A 634 6.64 -3.61 15.26
CA PHE A 634 7.42 -2.39 15.38
C PHE A 634 8.45 -2.29 14.26
N LYS A 635 9.15 -3.38 13.90
CA LYS A 635 10.15 -3.33 12.83
C LYS A 635 9.56 -2.93 11.48
N MET A 636 8.43 -3.52 11.11
CA MET A 636 7.71 -3.21 9.88
C MET A 636 7.18 -1.77 9.88
N TRP A 637 6.67 -1.32 11.02
CA TRP A 637 6.14 0.02 11.23
C TRP A 637 7.21 1.12 11.22
N GLU A 638 8.31 0.90 11.95
CA GLU A 638 9.51 1.76 11.94
C GLU A 638 10.05 1.88 10.52
N SER A 639 10.20 0.76 9.82
CA SER A 639 10.79 0.76 8.47
C SER A 639 10.02 1.66 7.52
N VAL A 640 8.68 1.56 7.51
CA VAL A 640 7.85 2.31 6.57
C VAL A 640 7.74 3.79 6.94
N LEU A 641 7.73 4.13 8.24
CA LEU A 641 7.71 5.52 8.68
C LEU A 641 9.06 6.22 8.50
N VAL A 642 10.18 5.53 8.72
CA VAL A 642 11.52 6.06 8.42
C VAL A 642 11.65 6.31 6.92
N GLU A 643 11.19 5.37 6.09
CA GLU A 643 11.17 5.53 4.64
C GLU A 643 10.40 6.79 4.24
N SER A 644 9.15 6.90 4.68
CA SER A 644 8.24 7.97 4.30
C SER A 644 8.66 9.34 4.85
N MET A 645 8.87 9.44 6.16
CA MET A 645 9.04 10.74 6.83
C MET A 645 10.46 11.32 6.72
N TYR A 646 11.48 10.48 6.50
CA TYR A 646 12.89 10.88 6.55
C TYR A 646 13.69 10.58 5.29
N LEU A 647 13.33 9.53 4.54
CA LEU A 647 13.91 9.27 3.23
C LEU A 647 13.07 9.87 2.11
N GLY A 648 11.75 9.96 2.25
CA GLY A 648 10.78 10.47 1.28
C GLY A 648 11.07 11.89 0.77
N ALA A 649 10.32 12.32 -0.24
CA ALA A 649 10.50 13.64 -0.83
C ALA A 649 9.97 14.77 0.06
N SER A 650 9.00 14.49 0.93
CA SER A 650 8.41 15.45 1.86
C SER A 650 8.81 15.14 3.31
N PRO A 651 9.33 16.10 4.09
CA PRO A 651 9.65 15.87 5.50
C PRO A 651 8.37 15.60 6.29
N GLY A 652 8.34 14.48 7.01
CA GLY A 652 7.15 14.06 7.77
C GLY A 652 5.91 13.79 6.91
N GLY A 653 6.10 13.43 5.64
CA GLY A 653 5.01 13.09 4.72
C GLY A 653 4.31 11.77 5.07
N PHE A 654 3.08 11.61 4.58
CA PHE A 654 2.36 10.33 4.56
C PHE A 654 1.92 10.00 3.14
N GLU A 655 2.84 9.51 2.32
CA GLU A 655 2.57 9.26 0.90
C GLU A 655 1.76 7.99 0.61
N GLN A 656 1.11 7.92 -0.56
CA GLN A 656 0.37 6.72 -0.97
C GLN A 656 1.33 5.56 -1.30
N LEU A 657 2.30 5.81 -2.18
CA LEU A 657 3.28 4.82 -2.64
C LEU A 657 4.68 5.24 -2.24
N LEU A 658 5.50 4.26 -1.88
CA LEU A 658 6.87 4.47 -1.46
C LEU A 658 7.82 4.46 -2.66
N TYR A 659 9.04 4.98 -2.47
CA TYR A 659 10.09 5.01 -3.49
C TYR A 659 10.44 3.62 -4.09
N GLN A 660 10.27 2.57 -3.28
CA GLN A 660 10.58 1.18 -3.62
C GLN A 660 9.56 0.58 -4.59
N ASP A 661 8.40 1.22 -4.80
CA ASP A 661 7.49 0.81 -5.86
C ASP A 661 8.20 0.95 -7.21
N ALA A 662 8.53 -0.20 -7.81
CA ALA A 662 9.44 -0.23 -8.94
C ALA A 662 8.83 0.40 -10.22
N MET A 663 7.50 0.48 -10.31
CA MET A 663 6.78 0.91 -11.51
C MET A 663 6.30 2.37 -11.43
N ARG A 664 5.89 2.83 -10.25
CA ARG A 664 5.36 4.19 -10.06
C ARG A 664 6.28 5.08 -9.23
N GLY A 665 7.10 4.50 -8.36
CA GLY A 665 7.89 5.25 -7.38
C GLY A 665 7.01 5.99 -6.38
N GLU A 666 7.62 6.96 -5.69
CA GLU A 666 6.95 7.76 -4.67
C GLU A 666 5.79 8.59 -5.27
N LEU A 667 4.61 8.52 -4.64
CA LEU A 667 3.40 9.15 -5.17
C LEU A 667 2.46 9.67 -4.08
N TYR A 668 1.97 10.91 -4.28
CA TYR A 668 0.95 11.61 -3.49
C TYR A 668 1.29 11.76 -2.01
N ARG A 669 1.75 12.94 -1.57
CA ARG A 669 2.04 13.16 -0.14
C ARG A 669 0.77 13.47 0.65
N ASP A 670 0.79 13.14 1.93
CA ASP A 670 -0.30 13.37 2.87
C ASP A 670 -1.65 12.84 2.34
N PHE A 671 -1.63 11.58 1.92
CA PHE A 671 -2.78 10.84 1.42
C PHE A 671 -3.60 10.28 2.60
N ALA A 672 -4.93 10.24 2.47
CA ALA A 672 -5.80 10.01 3.62
C ALA A 672 -5.67 8.60 4.21
N ASP A 673 -5.50 7.59 3.37
CA ASP A 673 -5.37 6.19 3.80
C ASP A 673 -4.18 5.96 4.75
N PRO A 674 -2.94 6.34 4.37
CA PRO A 674 -1.80 6.31 5.28
C PRO A 674 -2.00 7.09 6.57
N ILE A 675 -2.59 8.28 6.51
CA ILE A 675 -2.83 9.11 7.70
C ILE A 675 -3.74 8.38 8.70
N GLY A 676 -4.85 7.81 8.22
CA GLY A 676 -5.77 7.03 9.06
C GLY A 676 -5.08 5.82 9.69
N MET A 677 -4.29 5.07 8.93
CA MET A 677 -3.59 3.89 9.45
C MET A 677 -2.41 4.24 10.35
N ALA A 678 -1.72 5.36 10.13
CA ALA A 678 -0.68 5.87 11.04
C ALA A 678 -1.28 6.24 12.42
N SER A 679 -2.47 6.85 12.44
CA SER A 679 -3.22 7.12 13.67
C SER A 679 -3.59 5.84 14.42
N ARG A 680 -4.19 4.86 13.74
CA ARG A 680 -4.56 3.59 14.39
C ARG A 680 -3.33 2.82 14.87
N THR A 681 -2.28 2.71 14.06
CA THR A 681 -1.08 1.95 14.45
C THR A 681 -0.31 2.60 15.59
N LEU A 682 -0.24 3.93 15.67
CA LEU A 682 0.34 4.61 16.83
C LEU A 682 -0.45 4.32 18.11
N VAL A 683 -1.78 4.45 18.05
CA VAL A 683 -2.64 4.42 19.25
C VAL A 683 -3.04 3.00 19.64
N GLU A 684 -3.59 2.21 18.70
CA GLU A 684 -4.08 0.84 18.91
C GLU A 684 -2.98 -0.22 18.79
N GLY A 685 -1.89 0.08 18.06
CA GLY A 685 -0.76 -0.82 17.85
C GLY A 685 0.35 -0.61 18.89
N LEU A 686 1.16 0.44 18.73
CA LEU A 686 2.33 0.70 19.58
C LEU A 686 1.96 0.92 21.05
N PHE A 687 0.96 1.76 21.34
CA PHE A 687 0.48 2.02 22.70
C PHE A 687 -0.67 1.10 23.15
N GLY A 688 -1.28 0.35 22.21
CA GLY A 688 -2.24 -0.70 22.54
C GLY A 688 -3.57 -0.23 23.09
N ILE A 689 -3.97 1.03 22.86
CA ILE A 689 -5.18 1.63 23.41
C ILE A 689 -6.39 1.17 22.58
N LYS A 690 -7.25 0.35 23.18
CA LYS A 690 -8.42 -0.26 22.54
C LYS A 690 -9.65 -0.05 23.44
N PRO A 691 -10.34 1.10 23.33
CA PRO A 691 -11.55 1.36 24.09
C PRO A 691 -12.75 0.57 23.56
N ASP A 692 -13.52 0.02 24.48
CA ASP A 692 -14.87 -0.50 24.26
C ASP A 692 -15.79 0.17 25.30
N ALA A 693 -16.14 1.42 25.02
CA ALA A 693 -17.02 2.23 25.84
C ALA A 693 -18.45 1.66 25.92
N VAL A 694 -18.82 0.79 24.98
CA VAL A 694 -20.11 0.09 24.98
C VAL A 694 -20.12 -1.00 26.06
N GLU A 695 -19.03 -1.76 26.19
CA GLU A 695 -18.86 -2.74 27.27
C GLU A 695 -18.18 -2.17 28.53
N GLU A 696 -17.95 -0.87 28.56
CA GLU A 696 -17.30 -0.15 29.67
C GLU A 696 -15.90 -0.70 30.01
N VAL A 697 -15.13 -1.10 28.99
CA VAL A 697 -13.76 -1.64 29.14
C VAL A 697 -12.76 -0.84 28.31
N LEU A 698 -11.71 -0.34 28.96
CA LEU A 698 -10.54 0.23 28.30
C LEU A 698 -9.43 -0.81 28.32
N THR A 699 -9.19 -1.46 27.19
CA THR A 699 -8.06 -2.36 27.04
C THR A 699 -6.81 -1.57 26.69
N ILE A 700 -5.71 -1.80 27.41
CA ILE A 700 -4.40 -1.26 27.09
C ILE A 700 -3.44 -2.44 26.96
N GLU A 701 -2.85 -2.62 25.79
CA GLU A 701 -1.92 -3.73 25.48
C GLU A 701 -0.66 -3.18 24.77
N PRO A 702 0.30 -2.61 25.52
CA PRO A 702 1.42 -1.92 24.90
C PRO A 702 2.27 -2.86 24.03
N GLY A 703 2.52 -2.43 22.79
CA GLY A 703 3.27 -3.15 21.77
C GLY A 703 4.74 -2.76 21.68
N PHE A 704 5.32 -2.24 22.75
CA PHE A 704 6.69 -1.71 22.77
C PHE A 704 7.74 -2.81 22.53
N PRO A 705 8.83 -2.51 21.79
CA PRO A 705 10.02 -3.35 21.75
C PRO A 705 10.53 -3.66 23.16
N LYS A 706 11.01 -4.89 23.36
CA LYS A 706 11.43 -5.39 24.68
C LYS A 706 12.53 -4.53 25.32
N GLU A 707 13.44 -4.02 24.50
CA GLU A 707 14.58 -3.21 24.91
C GLU A 707 14.22 -1.77 25.29
N TRP A 708 13.01 -1.30 25.01
CA TRP A 708 12.61 0.04 25.40
C TRP A 708 12.48 0.17 26.92
N GLU A 709 13.20 1.13 27.47
CA GLU A 709 13.16 1.48 28.89
C GLU A 709 12.17 2.60 29.21
N GLU A 710 11.76 3.39 28.22
CA GLU A 710 10.76 4.44 28.39
C GLU A 710 9.95 4.65 27.11
N ALA A 711 8.68 5.03 27.25
CA ALA A 711 7.84 5.50 26.15
C ALA A 711 6.66 6.31 26.70
N SER A 712 6.20 7.33 25.98
CA SER A 712 4.98 8.05 26.35
C SER A 712 4.19 8.55 25.15
N LEU A 713 2.86 8.51 25.29
CA LEU A 713 1.90 9.08 24.37
C LEU A 713 0.96 9.99 25.15
N LYS A 714 0.68 11.16 24.58
CA LYS A 714 -0.44 12.01 24.99
C LYS A 714 -1.31 12.31 23.78
N VAL A 715 -2.55 11.87 23.84
CA VAL A 715 -3.66 12.22 22.95
C VAL A 715 -4.80 12.82 23.80
N PRO A 716 -5.83 13.44 23.21
CA PRO A 716 -6.89 14.09 23.98
C PRO A 716 -7.58 13.18 25.01
N ASP A 717 -7.83 11.92 24.66
CA ASP A 717 -8.60 11.00 25.50
C ASP A 717 -7.75 10.30 26.58
N ILE A 718 -6.43 10.24 26.40
CA ILE A 718 -5.57 9.47 27.30
C ILE A 718 -4.10 9.91 27.22
N SER A 719 -3.44 9.88 28.38
CA SER A 719 -1.98 9.96 28.46
C SER A 719 -1.41 8.70 29.09
N ILE A 720 -0.38 8.12 28.48
CA ILE A 720 0.35 6.95 28.99
C ILE A 720 1.83 7.31 29.04
N ALA A 721 2.47 7.08 30.19
CA ALA A 721 3.92 7.08 30.32
C ALA A 721 4.37 5.76 30.93
N PHE A 722 5.37 5.15 30.30
CA PHE A 722 5.99 3.89 30.69
C PHE A 722 7.46 4.10 31.02
N ASN A 723 7.93 3.45 32.09
CA ASN A 723 9.35 3.32 32.40
C ASN A 723 9.66 1.92 32.95
N ARG A 724 10.77 1.33 32.53
CA ARG A 724 11.30 0.06 33.01
C ARG A 724 12.68 0.25 33.60
N LYS A 725 12.89 -0.26 34.82
CA LYS A 725 14.20 -0.27 35.47
C LYS A 725 14.28 -1.39 36.50
N ASN A 726 15.41 -2.09 36.60
CA ASN A 726 15.66 -3.08 37.66
C ASN A 726 14.57 -4.17 37.82
N ARG A 727 14.05 -4.73 36.72
CA ARG A 727 12.92 -5.69 36.71
C ARG A 727 11.61 -5.13 37.29
N GLN A 728 11.47 -3.80 37.27
CA GLN A 728 10.24 -3.11 37.62
C GLN A 728 9.73 -2.34 36.42
N ASP A 729 8.46 -2.55 36.08
CA ASP A 729 7.75 -1.77 35.07
C ASP A 729 6.81 -0.79 35.77
N ASN A 730 6.86 0.46 35.36
CA ASN A 730 6.04 1.55 35.88
C ASN A 730 5.19 2.11 34.75
N TYR A 731 3.87 2.20 34.98
CA TYR A 731 2.96 2.88 34.09
C TYR A 731 2.24 4.00 34.84
N HIS A 732 2.19 5.17 34.22
CA HIS A 732 1.35 6.28 34.62
C HIS A 732 0.31 6.50 33.52
N ILE A 733 -0.96 6.32 33.85
CA ILE A 733 -2.07 6.44 32.89
C ILE A 733 -3.06 7.46 33.40
N GLU A 734 -3.32 8.50 32.61
CA GLU A 734 -4.37 9.48 32.85
C GLU A 734 -5.50 9.24 31.85
N ASN A 735 -6.67 8.85 32.35
CA ASN A 735 -7.85 8.57 31.53
C ASN A 735 -8.75 9.82 31.46
N HIS A 736 -8.87 10.38 30.26
CA HIS A 736 -9.66 11.57 29.94
C HIS A 736 -10.89 11.26 29.06
N PHE A 737 -11.20 9.98 28.82
CA PHE A 737 -12.40 9.57 28.09
C PHE A 737 -13.66 10.07 28.81
N ALA A 738 -14.67 10.49 28.03
CA ALA A 738 -15.97 10.86 28.57
C ALA A 738 -16.67 9.68 29.27
N SER A 739 -16.52 8.47 28.69
CA SER A 739 -17.06 7.22 29.23
C SER A 739 -16.14 6.63 30.29
N LYS A 740 -16.70 6.31 31.46
CA LYS A 740 -15.95 5.71 32.58
C LYS A 740 -15.78 4.21 32.36
N MET A 741 -14.62 3.82 31.84
CA MET A 741 -14.32 2.43 31.51
C MET A 741 -13.38 1.77 32.54
N ASN A 742 -13.66 0.51 32.87
CA ASN A 742 -12.76 -0.33 33.66
C ASN A 742 -11.47 -0.60 32.90
N LEU A 743 -10.32 -0.54 33.57
CA LEU A 743 -9.03 -0.80 32.93
C LEU A 743 -8.78 -2.31 32.84
N LYS A 744 -8.51 -2.79 31.63
CA LYS A 744 -7.92 -4.11 31.34
C LYS A 744 -6.52 -3.91 30.76
N LEU A 745 -5.50 -3.97 31.60
CA LEU A 745 -4.11 -3.84 31.18
C LEU A 745 -3.53 -5.22 30.87
N ILE A 746 -3.12 -5.44 29.63
CA ILE A 746 -2.49 -6.67 29.16
C ILE A 746 -1.00 -6.43 28.95
N LEU A 747 -0.14 -7.19 29.64
CA LEU A 747 1.31 -7.02 29.58
C LEU A 747 2.02 -8.30 29.17
N ASN A 748 3.03 -8.19 28.30
CA ASN A 748 4.00 -9.25 28.06
C ASN A 748 4.86 -9.45 29.32
N ALA A 749 5.03 -10.71 29.73
CA ALA A 749 5.94 -11.11 30.79
C ALA A 749 7.29 -11.51 30.19
N TYR A 750 8.37 -10.83 30.58
CA TYR A 750 9.74 -11.14 30.14
C TYR A 750 10.54 -11.98 31.15
N TYR A 751 9.95 -12.22 32.32
CA TYR A 751 10.49 -13.01 33.42
C TYR A 751 9.55 -14.18 33.70
N ASP A 752 9.97 -15.16 34.49
CA ASP A 752 9.20 -16.38 34.77
C ASP A 752 8.23 -16.27 35.96
N GLY A 753 8.11 -15.09 36.58
CA GLY A 753 7.03 -14.84 37.52
C GLY A 753 6.95 -13.40 38.02
N ILE A 754 5.94 -13.15 38.85
CA ILE A 754 5.60 -11.82 39.38
C ILE A 754 5.78 -11.81 40.89
N GLU A 755 6.51 -10.82 41.40
CA GLU A 755 6.68 -10.60 42.83
C GLU A 755 5.49 -9.85 43.42
N SER A 756 5.07 -8.75 42.78
CA SER A 756 3.90 -7.97 43.21
C SER A 756 3.42 -7.05 42.09
N ILE A 757 2.13 -6.75 42.06
CA ILE A 757 1.57 -5.66 41.25
C ILE A 757 0.85 -4.69 42.17
N LYS A 758 1.20 -3.41 42.08
CA LYS A 758 0.55 -2.33 42.83
C LYS A 758 -0.10 -1.34 41.90
N ILE A 759 -1.33 -0.94 42.21
CA ILE A 759 -2.03 0.15 41.55
C ILE A 759 -2.40 1.19 42.61
N ASN A 760 -1.94 2.43 42.42
CA ASN A 760 -2.13 3.53 43.36
C ASN A 760 -1.73 3.15 44.79
N GLY A 761 -0.60 2.44 44.92
CA GLY A 761 -0.02 1.97 46.19
C GLY A 761 -0.63 0.69 46.79
N LYS A 762 -1.73 0.17 46.22
CA LYS A 762 -2.43 -1.03 46.72
C LYS A 762 -2.09 -2.26 45.90
N ASN A 763 -1.88 -3.40 46.53
CA ASN A 763 -1.69 -4.67 45.83
C ASN A 763 -2.96 -5.07 45.07
N VAL A 764 -2.81 -5.54 43.84
CA VAL A 764 -3.92 -6.03 43.01
C VAL A 764 -3.63 -7.44 42.51
N SER A 765 -4.69 -8.20 42.23
CA SER A 765 -4.61 -9.51 41.60
C SER A 765 -4.41 -9.37 40.09
N TRP A 766 -3.89 -10.43 39.47
CA TRP A 766 -3.70 -10.55 38.03
C TRP A 766 -4.03 -11.98 37.58
N LYS A 767 -4.24 -12.16 36.27
CA LYS A 767 -4.51 -13.47 35.64
C LYS A 767 -3.47 -13.74 34.56
N ALA A 768 -2.92 -14.96 34.49
CA ALA A 768 -2.14 -15.39 33.33
C ALA A 768 -3.08 -15.60 32.13
N ILE A 769 -2.59 -15.36 30.92
CA ILE A 769 -3.30 -15.59 29.66
C ILE A 769 -2.68 -16.84 29.00
N PRO A 770 -3.15 -18.07 29.32
CA PRO A 770 -2.52 -19.31 28.88
C PRO A 770 -2.54 -19.55 27.36
N GLU A 771 -3.46 -18.89 26.66
CA GLU A 771 -3.60 -18.88 25.20
C GLU A 771 -2.61 -17.94 24.49
N SER A 772 -1.79 -17.18 25.23
CA SER A 772 -0.78 -16.31 24.65
C SER A 772 0.25 -17.10 23.82
N ILE A 773 0.59 -16.57 22.64
CA ILE A 773 1.55 -17.18 21.70
C ILE A 773 2.83 -16.34 21.68
N GLY A 774 3.98 -17.02 21.66
CA GLY A 774 5.31 -16.41 21.62
C GLY A 774 5.82 -16.05 23.01
N ASN A 775 5.16 -15.10 23.68
CA ASN A 775 5.49 -14.66 25.03
C ASN A 775 4.31 -14.84 25.99
N PRO A 776 4.54 -15.23 27.26
CA PRO A 776 3.49 -15.24 28.25
C PRO A 776 2.95 -13.82 28.47
N LYS A 777 1.64 -13.72 28.67
CA LYS A 777 0.95 -12.46 28.98
C LYS A 777 0.18 -12.54 30.29
N ILE A 778 -0.02 -11.39 30.92
CA ILE A 778 -0.89 -11.21 32.09
C ILE A 778 -2.00 -10.20 31.80
N SER A 779 -3.16 -10.39 32.42
CA SER A 779 -4.27 -9.43 32.49
C SER A 779 -4.37 -8.86 33.90
N ILE A 780 -4.42 -7.53 34.01
CA ILE A 780 -4.72 -6.79 35.24
C ILE A 780 -6.02 -6.03 35.00
N GLU A 781 -7.07 -6.43 35.71
CA GLU A 781 -8.42 -5.88 35.56
C GLU A 781 -8.79 -5.10 36.83
N VAL A 782 -9.05 -3.79 36.70
CA VAL A 782 -9.44 -2.93 37.82
C VAL A 782 -10.56 -1.96 37.44
N PRO A 783 -11.40 -1.55 38.41
CA PRO A 783 -12.43 -0.55 38.17
C PRO A 783 -11.87 0.78 37.68
N TYR A 784 -12.73 1.56 37.01
CA TYR A 784 -12.38 2.91 36.54
C TYR A 784 -11.74 3.79 37.63
N ASN A 785 -10.65 4.46 37.25
CA ASN A 785 -10.03 5.57 37.94
C ASN A 785 -9.56 6.60 36.90
N GLY A 786 -9.56 7.88 37.25
CA GLY A 786 -9.02 8.93 36.37
C GLY A 786 -7.50 8.86 36.23
N VAL A 787 -6.80 8.31 37.23
CA VAL A 787 -5.35 8.13 37.21
C VAL A 787 -4.95 6.77 37.75
N TYR A 788 -4.04 6.10 37.04
CA TYR A 788 -3.42 4.84 37.46
C TYR A 788 -1.90 5.00 37.56
N ASN A 789 -1.36 4.77 38.76
CA ASN A 789 0.07 4.55 38.97
C ASN A 789 0.29 3.05 39.21
N ILE A 790 0.80 2.37 38.21
CA ILE A 790 0.92 0.91 38.17
C ILE A 790 2.40 0.55 38.28
N VAL A 791 2.72 -0.33 39.23
CA VAL A 791 4.08 -0.84 39.46
C VAL A 791 4.03 -2.35 39.41
N VAL A 792 4.72 -2.95 38.45
CA VAL A 792 4.88 -4.41 38.30
C VAL A 792 6.31 -4.77 38.68
N ASN A 793 6.48 -5.52 39.77
CA ASN A 793 7.76 -6.08 40.17
C ASN A 793 7.86 -7.53 39.68
N TRP A 794 8.82 -7.80 38.81
CA TRP A 794 9.06 -9.12 38.25
C TRP A 794 10.06 -9.93 39.10
N LYS A 795 9.85 -11.25 39.18
CA LYS A 795 10.84 -12.18 39.76
C LYS A 795 12.13 -12.21 38.92
N ILE A 796 13.20 -12.77 39.49
CA ILE A 796 14.53 -12.79 38.85
C ILE A 796 14.67 -13.83 37.72
N GLY A 797 13.80 -14.85 37.66
CA GLY A 797 13.96 -15.94 36.71
C GLY A 797 13.61 -15.54 35.27
N THR A 798 14.31 -16.16 34.32
CA THR A 798 14.19 -15.87 32.88
C THR A 798 13.40 -16.97 32.17
N LEU A 799 12.65 -16.61 31.14
CA LEU A 799 11.91 -17.57 30.32
C LEU A 799 12.84 -18.55 29.57
N ALA A 800 12.35 -19.77 29.35
CA ALA A 800 13.04 -20.79 28.57
C ALA A 800 13.16 -20.40 27.09
N THR A 801 14.34 -20.66 26.52
CA THR A 801 14.58 -20.59 25.09
C THR A 801 14.37 -21.97 24.48
N VAL A 802 13.74 -22.01 23.31
CA VAL A 802 13.57 -23.22 22.50
C VAL A 802 14.37 -23.02 21.23
N PHE A 803 15.22 -23.98 20.88
CA PHE A 803 16.03 -23.92 19.67
C PHE A 803 15.61 -25.03 18.71
N THR A 804 15.37 -24.65 17.46
CA THR A 804 15.16 -25.56 16.32
C THR A 804 16.04 -25.15 15.16
N GLN A 805 16.34 -26.09 14.27
CA GLN A 805 16.99 -25.76 13.00
C GLN A 805 16.02 -24.98 12.10
N PRO A 806 16.51 -24.03 11.28
CA PRO A 806 15.65 -23.25 10.39
C PRO A 806 15.06 -24.08 9.23
N SER A 807 15.67 -25.21 8.89
CA SER A 807 15.19 -26.07 7.80
C SER A 807 15.44 -27.55 8.06
N TYR A 808 14.51 -28.40 7.60
CA TYR A 808 14.61 -29.87 7.62
C TYR A 808 14.21 -30.45 6.26
N ASN A 809 14.59 -31.70 5.98
CA ASN A 809 14.01 -32.50 4.90
C ASN A 809 12.81 -33.28 5.42
N SER A 810 11.86 -33.56 4.53
CA SER A 810 10.74 -34.46 4.86
C SER A 810 11.25 -35.85 5.28
N GLY A 811 10.87 -36.29 6.48
CA GLY A 811 11.32 -37.53 7.14
C GLY A 811 12.41 -37.33 8.19
N ASP A 812 13.00 -36.13 8.31
CA ASP A 812 14.05 -35.86 9.31
C ASP A 812 13.50 -35.93 10.74
N ALA A 813 14.36 -36.32 11.68
CA ALA A 813 14.04 -36.33 13.10
C ALA A 813 14.09 -34.90 13.68
N LEU A 814 13.01 -34.47 14.33
CA LEU A 814 12.92 -33.23 15.10
C LEU A 814 13.04 -33.55 16.59
N ASN A 815 14.09 -33.04 17.21
CA ASN A 815 14.34 -33.17 18.64
C ASN A 815 14.38 -31.78 19.28
N ILE A 816 13.49 -31.54 20.24
CA ILE A 816 13.41 -30.29 21.00
C ILE A 816 13.73 -30.59 22.46
N LEU A 817 14.62 -29.79 23.03
CA LEU A 817 14.95 -29.77 24.46
C LEU A 817 14.69 -28.36 24.98
N ILE A 818 13.85 -28.23 26.02
CA ILE A 818 13.66 -26.96 26.72
C ILE A 818 14.55 -26.91 27.96
N GLY A 819 15.26 -25.79 28.15
CA GLY A 819 16.23 -25.64 29.24
C GLY A 819 15.60 -25.47 30.63
N LYS A 820 14.38 -24.93 30.70
CA LYS A 820 13.61 -24.68 31.93
C LYS A 820 12.13 -24.93 31.68
N GLY A 821 11.38 -25.21 32.75
CA GLY A 821 9.94 -25.48 32.66
C GLY A 821 9.62 -26.89 32.18
N GLU A 822 8.35 -27.08 31.83
CA GLU A 822 7.78 -28.32 31.31
C GLU A 822 7.03 -28.07 29.99
N ILE A 823 7.11 -29.00 29.05
CA ILE A 823 6.23 -29.06 27.89
C ILE A 823 4.90 -29.65 28.39
N VAL A 824 3.79 -28.95 28.19
CA VAL A 824 2.45 -29.35 28.69
C VAL A 824 1.62 -30.01 27.60
N SER A 825 1.58 -29.42 26.40
CA SER A 825 0.80 -29.92 25.27
C SER A 825 1.46 -29.55 23.94
N VAL A 826 0.99 -30.16 22.85
CA VAL A 826 1.45 -29.91 21.48
C VAL A 826 0.21 -29.70 20.61
N TYR A 827 0.22 -28.66 19.78
CA TYR A 827 -0.82 -28.39 18.81
C TYR A 827 -0.20 -28.26 17.42
N ASP A 828 -0.58 -29.15 16.52
CA ASP A 828 -0.05 -29.23 15.16
C ASP A 828 -1.18 -29.02 14.14
N PRO A 829 -1.58 -27.75 13.89
CA PRO A 829 -2.66 -27.44 12.96
C PRO A 829 -2.32 -27.77 11.50
N GLN A 830 -1.03 -27.93 11.17
CA GLN A 830 -0.57 -28.16 9.80
C GLN A 830 -0.27 -29.65 9.51
N ALA A 831 -0.45 -30.53 10.52
CA ALA A 831 -0.21 -31.97 10.44
C ALA A 831 1.20 -32.30 9.91
N VAL A 832 2.22 -31.61 10.41
CA VAL A 832 3.62 -31.78 9.99
C VAL A 832 4.38 -32.79 10.83
N LEU A 833 3.87 -33.15 12.01
CA LEU A 833 4.52 -34.08 12.93
C LEU A 833 4.10 -35.52 12.67
N GLY A 834 5.05 -36.45 12.82
CA GLY A 834 4.79 -37.89 12.91
C GLY A 834 4.40 -38.31 14.33
N GLU A 835 4.80 -39.51 14.75
CA GLU A 835 4.60 -39.96 16.13
C GLU A 835 5.29 -39.00 17.11
N ILE A 836 4.59 -38.58 18.16
CA ILE A 836 5.11 -37.65 19.17
C ILE A 836 5.54 -38.44 20.41
N LYS A 837 6.84 -38.40 20.72
CA LYS A 837 7.42 -38.91 21.96
C LYS A 837 7.86 -37.74 22.82
N LYS A 838 7.22 -37.58 23.98
CA LYS A 838 7.44 -36.42 24.85
C LYS A 838 7.69 -36.85 26.29
N SER A 839 8.63 -36.16 26.95
CA SER A 839 8.79 -36.13 28.40
C SER A 839 8.52 -34.73 28.94
N GLU A 840 8.80 -34.48 30.22
CA GLU A 840 8.66 -33.14 30.82
C GLU A 840 9.44 -32.07 30.04
N ARG A 841 10.65 -32.37 29.55
CA ARG A 841 11.54 -31.38 28.90
C ARG A 841 11.98 -31.72 27.49
N THR A 842 11.70 -32.93 27.02
CA THR A 842 12.08 -33.38 25.68
C THR A 842 10.85 -33.63 24.83
N PHE A 843 10.96 -33.28 23.56
CA PHE A 843 10.00 -33.60 22.52
C PHE A 843 10.76 -34.19 21.33
N GLN A 844 10.27 -35.31 20.80
CA GLN A 844 10.83 -36.00 19.65
C GLN A 844 9.70 -36.36 18.68
N SER A 845 9.92 -36.10 17.40
CA SER A 845 9.04 -36.54 16.33
C SER A 845 9.81 -36.60 15.01
N THR A 846 9.14 -36.98 13.93
CA THR A 846 9.60 -36.80 12.55
C THR A 846 8.83 -35.66 11.92
N VAL A 847 9.44 -34.88 11.04
CA VAL A 847 8.73 -33.82 10.30
C VAL A 847 8.44 -34.24 8.86
N ASN A 848 7.23 -33.95 8.37
CA ASN A 848 6.77 -34.33 7.04
C ASN A 848 6.08 -33.14 6.35
N GLY A 849 6.24 -33.04 5.03
CA GLY A 849 5.63 -31.99 4.20
C GLY A 849 6.65 -31.13 3.46
N GLU A 850 6.23 -29.95 3.02
CA GLU A 850 7.03 -29.01 2.23
C GLU A 850 6.67 -27.54 2.51
N GLY A 851 7.62 -26.64 2.30
CA GLY A 851 7.48 -25.20 2.49
C GLY A 851 7.60 -24.76 3.95
N ASN A 852 7.27 -23.50 4.22
CA ASN A 852 7.32 -22.94 5.57
C ASN A 852 6.18 -23.49 6.44
N LYS A 853 6.52 -24.01 7.61
CA LYS A 853 5.60 -24.69 8.52
C LYS A 853 5.69 -24.15 9.95
N THR A 854 4.59 -24.33 10.67
CA THR A 854 4.46 -23.93 12.06
C THR A 854 3.61 -24.93 12.84
N PHE A 855 4.10 -25.34 14.00
CA PHE A 855 3.29 -25.98 15.05
C PHE A 855 3.59 -25.30 16.39
N PHE A 856 2.85 -25.67 17.44
CA PHE A 856 2.93 -25.00 18.74
C PHE A 856 3.16 -26.00 19.86
N ILE A 857 4.03 -25.64 20.81
CA ILE A 857 4.19 -26.38 22.07
C ILE A 857 3.77 -25.48 23.23
N GLN A 858 2.92 -25.98 24.11
CA GLN A 858 2.59 -25.25 25.33
C GLN A 858 3.68 -25.50 26.36
N VAL A 859 4.25 -24.44 26.91
CA VAL A 859 5.30 -24.47 27.93
C VAL A 859 4.73 -23.90 29.22
N LYS A 860 5.02 -24.56 30.34
CA LYS A 860 4.75 -24.05 31.68
C LYS A 860 6.05 -23.85 32.45
N GLN A 861 6.25 -22.63 32.95
CA GLN A 861 7.43 -22.26 33.71
C GLN A 861 7.07 -21.17 34.72
N GLY A 862 7.46 -21.37 35.98
CA GLY A 862 7.21 -20.43 37.06
C GLY A 862 5.70 -20.16 37.20
N ASP A 863 5.30 -18.90 37.13
CA ASP A 863 3.89 -18.51 37.30
C ASP A 863 3.08 -18.58 35.98
N PHE A 864 3.71 -18.96 34.85
CA PHE A 864 3.10 -18.85 33.52
C PHE A 864 2.98 -20.17 32.78
N SER A 865 1.94 -20.25 31.95
CA SER A 865 1.79 -21.21 30.86
C SER A 865 1.51 -20.42 29.58
N TRP A 866 2.14 -20.76 28.46
CA TRP A 866 1.93 -20.09 27.18
C TRP A 866 2.34 -20.99 26.01
N TRP A 867 1.95 -20.63 24.79
CA TRP A 867 2.30 -21.37 23.59
C TRP A 867 3.57 -20.80 22.95
N LYS A 868 4.56 -21.66 22.72
CA LYS A 868 5.73 -21.37 21.91
C LYS A 868 5.51 -21.86 20.47
N PRO A 869 5.54 -20.97 19.47
CA PRO A 869 5.53 -21.36 18.06
C PRO A 869 6.87 -21.97 17.68
N ILE A 870 6.82 -23.04 16.88
CA ILE A 870 7.97 -23.71 16.31
C ILE A 870 7.89 -23.57 14.79
N GLU A 871 8.77 -22.74 14.23
CA GLU A 871 8.80 -22.38 12.82
C GLU A 871 10.01 -23.02 12.13
N PHE A 872 9.81 -23.57 10.94
CA PHE A 872 10.88 -24.11 10.10
C PHE A 872 10.43 -24.28 8.65
N ASN A 873 11.41 -24.35 7.74
CA ASN A 873 11.18 -24.67 6.33
C ASN A 873 11.39 -26.18 6.08
N LEU A 874 10.42 -26.83 5.45
CA LEU A 874 10.57 -28.20 4.96
C LEU A 874 10.94 -28.22 3.49
N LYS A 875 12.12 -28.77 3.19
CA LYS A 875 12.53 -29.05 1.82
C LYS A 875 11.76 -30.28 1.34
N GLY A 876 11.01 -30.11 0.25
CA GLY A 876 10.40 -31.23 -0.44
C GLY A 876 11.46 -32.27 -0.86
N LYS A 877 11.05 -33.51 -1.09
CA LYS A 877 11.96 -34.49 -1.71
C LYS A 877 12.39 -33.93 -3.06
N LEU A 878 13.69 -33.80 -3.29
CA LEU A 878 14.26 -33.50 -4.61
C LEU A 878 13.86 -34.63 -5.56
N GLU A 879 12.70 -34.54 -6.19
CA GLU A 879 12.52 -35.19 -7.46
C GLU A 879 13.48 -34.51 -8.42
N ALA A 880 14.36 -35.28 -9.05
CA ALA A 880 15.21 -34.77 -10.10
C ALA A 880 14.31 -34.37 -11.27
N THR A 881 13.73 -33.16 -11.22
CA THR A 881 13.14 -32.53 -12.39
C THR A 881 14.27 -32.45 -13.41
N LYS A 882 14.18 -33.28 -14.44
CA LYS A 882 15.04 -33.21 -15.62
C LYS A 882 14.66 -31.92 -16.34
N VAL A 883 15.11 -30.77 -15.85
CA VAL A 883 14.90 -29.50 -16.53
C VAL A 883 15.65 -29.60 -17.86
N ALA A 884 14.93 -29.51 -18.98
CA ALA A 884 15.60 -29.43 -20.26
C ALA A 884 16.38 -28.11 -20.32
N ASN A 885 17.68 -28.21 -20.55
CA ASN A 885 18.48 -27.04 -20.84
C ASN A 885 18.17 -26.60 -22.27
N TRP A 886 17.28 -25.61 -22.42
CA TRP A 886 16.89 -25.06 -23.72
C TRP A 886 18.04 -24.43 -24.50
N ASP A 887 19.20 -24.22 -23.88
CA ASP A 887 20.39 -23.63 -24.49
C ASP A 887 21.33 -24.69 -25.11
N LEU A 888 21.05 -25.99 -24.94
CA LEU A 888 21.80 -27.07 -25.58
C LEU A 888 21.18 -27.51 -26.93
N PRO A 889 21.99 -27.74 -27.97
CA PRO A 889 21.52 -28.29 -29.23
C PRO A 889 21.06 -29.75 -29.06
N LEU A 890 20.07 -30.17 -29.86
CA LEU A 890 19.70 -31.57 -29.95
C LEU A 890 20.93 -32.42 -30.35
N GLU A 891 21.14 -33.55 -29.66
CA GLU A 891 22.21 -34.46 -30.03
C GLU A 891 21.96 -35.00 -31.44
N LYS A 892 23.01 -35.15 -32.26
CA LYS A 892 22.87 -35.62 -33.66
C LYS A 892 22.23 -37.02 -33.79
N SER A 893 22.25 -37.81 -32.71
CA SER A 893 21.63 -39.13 -32.60
C SER A 893 20.13 -39.10 -32.32
N GLN A 894 19.58 -37.96 -31.88
CA GLN A 894 18.17 -37.81 -31.52
C GLN A 894 17.32 -37.45 -32.75
N ARG A 895 16.19 -38.13 -32.94
CA ARG A 895 15.28 -37.84 -34.05
C ARG A 895 14.11 -36.97 -33.55
N SER A 896 13.98 -35.76 -34.07
CA SER A 896 12.81 -34.90 -33.85
C SER A 896 11.67 -35.24 -34.81
N GLU A 897 10.45 -35.39 -34.29
CA GLU A 897 9.22 -35.61 -35.06
C GLU A 897 8.15 -34.58 -34.65
N THR A 898 7.66 -33.80 -35.62
CA THR A 898 6.53 -32.89 -35.40
C THR A 898 5.20 -33.64 -35.53
N ILE A 899 4.28 -33.45 -34.58
CA ILE A 899 2.95 -34.04 -34.63
C ILE A 899 2.02 -33.14 -35.45
N SER A 900 1.24 -33.72 -36.36
CA SER A 900 0.32 -32.94 -37.21
C SER A 900 -0.93 -32.53 -36.43
N LEU A 901 -1.06 -31.24 -36.14
CA LEU A 901 -2.19 -30.68 -35.38
C LEU A 901 -3.31 -30.08 -36.26
N SER A 902 -3.14 -30.07 -37.58
CA SER A 902 -4.01 -29.34 -38.51
C SER A 902 -5.49 -29.67 -38.41
N SER A 903 -5.86 -30.93 -38.13
CA SER A 903 -7.24 -31.37 -37.96
C SER A 903 -7.86 -30.97 -36.62
N TYR A 904 -7.04 -30.53 -35.66
CA TYR A 904 -7.47 -30.14 -34.31
C TYR A 904 -7.53 -28.62 -34.11
N PHE A 905 -6.90 -27.84 -35.00
CA PHE A 905 -6.91 -26.37 -34.89
C PHE A 905 -8.34 -25.82 -34.95
N ASN A 906 -8.73 -25.09 -33.91
CA ASN A 906 -10.06 -24.54 -33.76
C ASN A 906 -10.10 -23.02 -33.99
N ALA A 907 -8.95 -22.33 -33.98
CA ALA A 907 -8.86 -20.88 -34.18
C ALA A 907 -7.56 -20.44 -34.88
N LYS A 908 -7.48 -19.15 -35.23
CA LYS A 908 -6.21 -18.46 -35.46
C LYS A 908 -5.74 -17.87 -34.13
N VAL A 909 -4.42 -17.84 -33.90
CA VAL A 909 -3.85 -17.21 -32.69
C VAL A 909 -4.25 -15.74 -32.57
N THR A 910 -4.49 -15.06 -33.70
CA THR A 910 -4.95 -13.67 -33.76
C THR A 910 -6.36 -13.44 -33.23
N ASP A 911 -7.17 -14.49 -33.10
CA ASP A 911 -8.59 -14.37 -32.71
C ASP A 911 -8.76 -14.12 -31.20
N ILE A 912 -7.71 -14.35 -30.39
CA ILE A 912 -7.79 -14.38 -28.91
C ILE A 912 -8.38 -13.11 -28.27
N PHE A 913 -8.03 -11.91 -28.78
CA PHE A 913 -8.58 -10.63 -28.30
C PHE A 913 -9.55 -9.99 -29.31
N ALA A 914 -9.87 -10.69 -30.40
CA ALA A 914 -10.92 -10.30 -31.34
C ALA A 914 -12.29 -10.89 -30.95
N ASN A 915 -12.29 -11.96 -30.15
CA ASN A 915 -13.50 -12.60 -29.63
C ASN A 915 -14.12 -11.84 -28.46
N GLU A 916 -15.42 -12.03 -28.28
CA GLU A 916 -16.14 -11.69 -27.05
C GLU A 916 -16.39 -12.97 -26.22
N TYR A 917 -15.97 -12.93 -24.96
CA TYR A 917 -16.13 -13.98 -23.96
C TYR A 917 -17.34 -13.66 -23.08
N LEU A 918 -18.51 -14.11 -23.52
CA LEU A 918 -19.81 -13.73 -22.92
C LEU A 918 -20.37 -14.77 -21.93
N SER A 919 -19.87 -16.01 -21.96
CA SER A 919 -20.38 -17.11 -21.11
C SER A 919 -19.27 -18.11 -20.76
N PRO A 920 -19.22 -18.62 -19.52
CA PRO A 920 -20.12 -18.31 -18.40
C PRO A 920 -19.80 -16.95 -17.74
N ARG A 921 -20.82 -16.22 -17.27
CA ARG A 921 -20.67 -14.99 -16.48
C ARG A 921 -21.59 -15.00 -15.25
N PRO A 922 -21.16 -14.42 -14.12
CA PRO A 922 -21.93 -14.42 -12.88
C PRO A 922 -23.22 -13.63 -13.04
N GLN A 923 -24.29 -14.11 -12.40
CA GLN A 923 -25.59 -13.44 -12.32
C GLN A 923 -25.73 -12.72 -10.96
N ALA A 924 -24.65 -12.07 -10.51
CA ALA A 924 -24.53 -11.37 -9.24
C ALA A 924 -23.90 -9.98 -9.45
N VAL A 925 -23.98 -9.10 -8.44
CA VAL A 925 -23.26 -7.83 -8.45
C VAL A 925 -21.79 -8.10 -8.21
N THR A 926 -20.95 -7.90 -9.22
CA THR A 926 -19.50 -8.17 -9.15
C THR A 926 -18.70 -7.31 -10.13
N LEU A 927 -17.41 -7.15 -9.85
CA LEU A 927 -16.39 -6.76 -10.82
C LEU A 927 -15.86 -8.02 -11.54
N GLN A 928 -15.63 -7.95 -12.84
CA GLN A 928 -15.24 -9.11 -13.65
C GLN A 928 -14.37 -8.69 -14.86
N LEU A 929 -13.74 -9.69 -15.51
CA LEU A 929 -12.94 -9.45 -16.71
C LEU A 929 -13.79 -8.84 -17.84
N PRO A 930 -13.30 -7.80 -18.55
CA PRO A 930 -13.97 -7.25 -19.72
C PRO A 930 -14.28 -8.31 -20.79
N LYS A 931 -15.35 -8.11 -21.58
CA LYS A 931 -15.81 -9.10 -22.58
C LYS A 931 -14.79 -9.47 -23.64
N GLN A 932 -13.80 -8.64 -23.91
CA GLN A 932 -12.71 -8.96 -24.84
C GLN A 932 -11.60 -9.83 -24.24
N GLY A 933 -11.71 -10.25 -22.96
CA GLY A 933 -10.75 -11.16 -22.32
C GLY A 933 -9.45 -10.52 -21.85
N ILE A 934 -9.36 -9.18 -21.82
CA ILE A 934 -8.20 -8.42 -21.37
C ILE A 934 -8.63 -7.10 -20.72
N GLY A 935 -7.84 -6.64 -19.74
CA GLY A 935 -8.07 -5.42 -18.98
C GLY A 935 -8.66 -5.69 -17.60
N ASN A 936 -9.22 -4.66 -16.98
CA ASN A 936 -9.90 -4.72 -15.68
C ASN A 936 -11.00 -3.65 -15.65
N TRP A 937 -11.71 -3.53 -14.53
CA TRP A 937 -12.84 -2.60 -14.43
C TRP A 937 -12.44 -1.11 -14.47
N CYS A 938 -11.21 -0.74 -14.11
CA CYS A 938 -10.67 0.62 -14.27
C CYS A 938 -10.22 0.93 -15.69
N TYR A 939 -9.73 -0.08 -16.40
CA TYR A 939 -9.28 -0.01 -17.79
C TYR A 939 -10.06 -0.97 -18.69
N PRO A 940 -11.40 -0.84 -18.76
CA PRO A 940 -12.25 -1.85 -19.40
C PRO A 940 -12.17 -1.82 -20.93
N ASN A 941 -11.56 -0.78 -21.51
CA ASN A 941 -11.49 -0.55 -22.95
C ASN A 941 -10.10 -0.85 -23.53
N ILE A 942 -9.24 -1.55 -22.77
CA ILE A 942 -7.96 -2.02 -23.29
C ILE A 942 -8.21 -2.94 -24.49
N SER A 943 -7.40 -2.74 -25.53
CA SER A 943 -7.38 -3.57 -26.71
C SER A 943 -5.94 -3.84 -27.11
N VAL A 944 -5.67 -5.08 -27.48
CA VAL A 944 -4.36 -5.53 -27.98
C VAL A 944 -4.59 -6.25 -29.29
N LYS A 945 -3.71 -6.00 -30.27
CA LYS A 945 -3.73 -6.67 -31.57
C LYS A 945 -2.59 -7.67 -31.65
N ILE A 946 -2.94 -8.94 -31.86
CA ILE A 946 -1.99 -10.01 -32.13
C ILE A 946 -1.70 -10.05 -33.64
N ASP A 947 -0.43 -10.25 -33.99
CA ASP A 947 0.07 -10.26 -35.36
C ASP A 947 1.07 -11.41 -35.50
N ASP A 948 0.70 -12.46 -36.24
CA ASP A 948 1.52 -13.65 -36.45
C ASP A 948 2.22 -13.69 -37.82
N LYS A 949 2.22 -12.59 -38.58
CA LYS A 949 2.76 -12.55 -39.95
C LYS A 949 4.24 -12.96 -40.03
N GLY A 950 5.05 -12.53 -39.07
CA GLY A 950 6.46 -12.91 -39.01
C GLY A 950 6.65 -14.42 -38.82
N LEU A 951 5.88 -15.02 -37.91
CA LEU A 951 5.84 -16.47 -37.74
C LEU A 951 5.46 -17.18 -39.05
N ARG A 952 4.42 -16.69 -39.74
CA ARG A 952 3.94 -17.26 -41.01
C ARG A 952 4.98 -17.19 -42.12
N GLU A 953 5.65 -16.04 -42.25
CA GLU A 953 6.69 -15.84 -43.26
C GLU A 953 7.91 -16.74 -43.00
N LYS A 954 8.33 -16.91 -41.73
CA LYS A 954 9.41 -17.84 -41.37
C LYS A 954 9.10 -19.30 -41.74
N ALA A 955 7.83 -19.71 -41.65
CA ALA A 955 7.40 -21.07 -41.98
C ALA A 955 7.24 -21.33 -43.49
N LYS A 956 7.21 -20.30 -44.34
CA LYS A 956 6.84 -20.38 -45.76
C LYS A 956 7.62 -21.38 -46.60
N GLN A 957 8.92 -21.54 -46.32
CA GLN A 957 9.78 -22.43 -47.10
C GLN A 957 9.70 -23.91 -46.67
N THR A 958 9.43 -24.17 -45.39
CA THR A 958 9.59 -25.52 -44.80
C THR A 958 8.34 -26.05 -44.12
N GLY A 959 7.31 -25.23 -43.90
CA GLY A 959 6.15 -25.54 -43.07
C GLY A 959 6.46 -25.57 -41.55
N GLU A 960 7.65 -25.09 -41.16
CA GLU A 960 8.18 -25.19 -39.81
C GLU A 960 9.01 -23.95 -39.44
N ILE A 961 9.13 -23.67 -38.14
CA ILE A 961 10.19 -22.81 -37.58
C ILE A 961 11.11 -23.64 -36.69
N LYS A 962 12.36 -23.20 -36.48
CA LYS A 962 13.34 -23.93 -35.66
C LYS A 962 13.95 -23.03 -34.61
N THR A 963 14.16 -23.57 -33.40
CA THR A 963 15.00 -22.93 -32.39
C THR A 963 16.45 -22.87 -32.85
N SER A 964 17.26 -22.00 -32.23
CA SER A 964 18.72 -21.95 -32.44
C SER A 964 19.39 -23.32 -32.21
N ASN A 965 18.77 -24.15 -31.36
CA ASN A 965 19.21 -25.49 -30.99
C ASN A 965 18.62 -26.62 -31.86
N GLY A 966 17.91 -26.25 -32.94
CA GLY A 966 17.48 -27.17 -33.98
C GLY A 966 16.16 -27.89 -33.72
N ILE A 967 15.40 -27.51 -32.69
CA ILE A 967 14.09 -28.11 -32.39
C ILE A 967 13.05 -27.53 -33.36
N PRO A 968 12.41 -28.34 -34.22
CA PRO A 968 11.41 -27.87 -35.16
C PRO A 968 10.04 -27.68 -34.51
N PHE A 969 9.25 -26.73 -35.00
CA PHE A 969 7.84 -26.54 -34.68
C PHE A 969 7.05 -26.33 -35.98
N LYS A 970 6.15 -27.25 -36.30
CA LYS A 970 5.29 -27.19 -37.48
C LYS A 970 4.19 -26.14 -37.29
N THR A 971 3.99 -25.27 -38.28
CA THR A 971 2.93 -24.24 -38.30
C THR A 971 2.57 -23.89 -39.75
N PRO A 972 1.30 -23.61 -40.10
CA PRO A 972 0.95 -23.26 -41.48
C PRO A 972 1.53 -21.89 -41.84
N SER A 973 1.93 -21.68 -43.10
CA SER A 973 2.43 -20.38 -43.59
C SER A 973 1.34 -19.45 -44.14
N ASP A 974 0.13 -19.96 -44.36
CA ASP A 974 -1.01 -19.16 -44.85
C ASP A 974 -1.73 -18.49 -43.68
N GLU A 975 -1.80 -17.15 -43.71
CA GLU A 975 -2.50 -16.30 -42.74
C GLU A 975 -4.01 -16.60 -42.64
N ASN A 976 -4.59 -17.22 -43.67
CA ASN A 976 -6.00 -17.62 -43.66
C ASN A 976 -6.25 -18.93 -42.89
N GLN A 977 -5.22 -19.72 -42.63
CA GLN A 977 -5.35 -21.00 -41.95
C GLN A 977 -5.27 -20.86 -40.42
N LYS A 978 -6.12 -21.63 -39.75
CA LYS A 978 -6.05 -21.86 -38.30
C LYS A 978 -4.69 -22.46 -37.94
N ASN A 979 -4.13 -22.06 -36.80
CA ASN A 979 -2.79 -22.48 -36.36
C ASN A 979 -2.69 -22.77 -34.86
N ILE A 980 -3.83 -22.80 -34.16
CA ILE A 980 -3.84 -23.02 -32.72
C ILE A 980 -5.07 -23.82 -32.28
N ILE A 981 -4.86 -24.64 -31.24
CA ILE A 981 -5.89 -25.36 -30.51
C ILE A 981 -6.11 -24.61 -29.20
N PHE A 982 -7.14 -23.77 -29.11
CA PHE A 982 -7.51 -23.13 -27.84
C PHE A 982 -8.38 -24.03 -26.97
N THR A 983 -8.14 -23.97 -25.67
CA THR A 983 -9.00 -24.48 -24.60
C THR A 983 -9.24 -23.39 -23.57
N SER A 984 -10.44 -23.38 -22.98
CA SER A 984 -10.82 -22.41 -21.96
C SER A 984 -12.03 -22.90 -21.16
N MET A 985 -12.29 -22.26 -20.01
CA MET A 985 -13.56 -22.38 -19.30
C MET A 985 -14.66 -21.47 -19.88
N TRP A 986 -14.29 -20.52 -20.76
CA TRP A 986 -15.24 -19.81 -21.62
C TRP A 986 -15.84 -20.74 -22.68
N ASP A 987 -17.12 -20.58 -22.97
CA ASP A 987 -17.86 -21.40 -23.93
C ASP A 987 -17.41 -21.21 -25.39
N ASN A 988 -16.54 -20.21 -25.65
CA ASN A 988 -15.89 -19.99 -26.93
C ASN A 988 -15.03 -21.19 -27.38
N TYR A 989 -14.51 -21.98 -26.43
CA TYR A 989 -13.58 -23.07 -26.68
C TYR A 989 -13.87 -24.29 -25.80
N PRO A 990 -13.48 -25.52 -26.21
CA PRO A 990 -13.64 -26.69 -25.36
C PRO A 990 -12.74 -26.59 -24.12
N LYS A 991 -13.19 -27.19 -23.00
CA LYS A 991 -12.40 -27.23 -21.76
C LYS A 991 -11.15 -28.09 -21.86
N SER A 992 -11.19 -29.12 -22.71
CA SER A 992 -10.07 -30.01 -22.98
C SER A 992 -10.12 -30.60 -24.38
N ILE A 993 -8.96 -30.98 -24.93
CA ILE A 993 -8.83 -31.69 -26.21
C ILE A 993 -7.82 -32.83 -26.06
N ASP A 994 -8.17 -33.99 -26.62
CA ASP A 994 -7.31 -35.18 -26.70
C ASP A 994 -6.75 -35.37 -28.12
N ILE A 995 -5.44 -35.62 -28.19
CA ILE A 995 -4.68 -35.82 -29.43
C ILE A 995 -3.98 -37.18 -29.35
N PRO A 996 -4.31 -38.15 -30.23
CA PRO A 996 -3.66 -39.45 -30.24
C PRO A 996 -2.15 -39.31 -30.49
N LEU A 997 -1.37 -40.06 -29.71
CA LEU A 997 0.07 -40.20 -29.88
C LEU A 997 0.40 -41.68 -30.09
N SER A 998 1.57 -41.96 -30.64
CA SER A 998 2.05 -43.32 -30.84
C SER A 998 3.57 -43.41 -30.69
N GLY A 999 4.09 -44.63 -30.65
CA GLY A 999 5.52 -44.90 -30.51
C GLY A 999 6.06 -44.52 -29.13
N LYS A 1000 7.38 -44.35 -29.02
CA LYS A 1000 8.06 -43.92 -27.79
C LYS A 1000 8.77 -42.59 -28.02
N ALA A 1001 8.93 -41.79 -26.96
CA ALA A 1001 9.70 -40.55 -27.00
C ALA A 1001 10.34 -40.32 -25.64
N SER A 1002 11.49 -39.64 -25.64
CA SER A 1002 12.22 -39.25 -24.43
C SER A 1002 11.88 -37.86 -23.94
N GLN A 1003 11.30 -37.02 -24.80
CA GLN A 1003 11.00 -35.63 -24.53
C GLN A 1003 9.89 -35.15 -25.46
N ALA A 1004 9.01 -34.28 -24.96
CA ALA A 1004 8.10 -33.48 -25.78
C ALA A 1004 8.42 -31.98 -25.62
N TYR A 1005 8.33 -31.24 -26.73
CA TYR A 1005 8.41 -29.80 -26.78
C TYR A 1005 7.10 -29.23 -27.31
N PHE A 1006 6.64 -28.14 -26.71
CA PHE A 1006 5.37 -27.48 -27.02
C PHE A 1006 5.62 -26.03 -27.39
N MET A 1007 4.96 -25.55 -28.45
CA MET A 1007 4.80 -24.12 -28.69
C MET A 1007 3.37 -23.74 -28.30
N LEU A 1008 3.25 -22.90 -27.27
CA LEU A 1008 1.98 -22.53 -26.64
C LEU A 1008 1.75 -21.03 -26.75
N ALA A 1009 0.52 -20.60 -26.94
CA ALA A 1009 0.16 -19.18 -26.86
C ALA A 1009 -1.21 -19.03 -26.22
N GLY A 1010 -1.38 -18.03 -25.38
CA GLY A 1010 -2.60 -17.83 -24.60
C GLY A 1010 -2.47 -16.65 -23.66
N THR A 1011 -3.48 -16.40 -22.86
CA THR A 1011 -3.48 -15.27 -21.91
C THR A 1011 -3.87 -15.72 -20.51
N THR A 1012 -3.42 -14.95 -19.52
CA THR A 1012 -3.68 -15.11 -18.09
C THR A 1012 -3.64 -13.72 -17.44
N ASN A 1013 -4.02 -13.62 -16.17
CA ASN A 1013 -4.10 -12.36 -15.46
C ASN A 1013 -3.62 -12.49 -13.99
N PRO A 1014 -3.43 -11.37 -13.27
CA PRO A 1014 -2.88 -11.38 -11.91
C PRO A 1014 -3.76 -12.13 -10.90
N MET A 1015 -5.09 -12.19 -11.10
CA MET A 1015 -6.02 -12.95 -10.24
C MET A 1015 -5.85 -14.46 -10.39
N GLN A 1016 -5.17 -14.94 -11.44
CA GLN A 1016 -4.90 -16.35 -11.68
C GLN A 1016 -3.44 -16.71 -11.34
N SER A 1017 -2.74 -15.81 -10.65
CA SER A 1017 -1.34 -15.99 -10.30
C SER A 1017 -1.14 -17.06 -9.24
N ARG A 1018 -0.01 -17.76 -9.31
CA ARG A 1018 0.39 -18.77 -8.32
C ARG A 1018 -0.55 -19.98 -8.22
N ILE A 1019 -1.53 -20.14 -9.10
CA ILE A 1019 -2.42 -21.30 -9.19
C ILE A 1019 -2.35 -21.99 -10.56
N ALA A 1020 -2.82 -23.24 -10.65
CA ALA A 1020 -2.84 -23.98 -11.91
C ALA A 1020 -3.82 -23.34 -12.90
N ASN A 1021 -3.30 -22.83 -14.01
CA ASN A 1021 -4.12 -22.23 -15.08
C ASN A 1021 -4.64 -23.31 -16.04
N GLY A 1022 -3.80 -24.31 -16.33
CA GLY A 1022 -4.13 -25.47 -17.14
C GLY A 1022 -3.07 -26.56 -17.04
N GLU A 1023 -3.22 -27.62 -17.81
CA GLU A 1023 -2.27 -28.73 -17.82
C GLU A 1023 -2.17 -29.38 -19.20
N ILE A 1024 -0.98 -29.91 -19.50
CA ILE A 1024 -0.73 -30.81 -20.63
C ILE A 1024 -0.37 -32.17 -20.04
N THR A 1025 -1.17 -33.19 -20.35
CA THR A 1025 -0.94 -34.56 -19.86
C THR A 1025 -0.59 -35.48 -21.02
N ILE A 1026 0.50 -36.23 -20.90
CA ILE A 1026 0.88 -37.29 -21.85
C ILE A 1026 0.56 -38.64 -21.21
N TYR A 1027 -0.38 -39.36 -21.79
CA TYR A 1027 -0.76 -40.70 -21.34
C TYR A 1027 0.03 -41.78 -22.07
N TYR A 1028 0.39 -42.82 -21.33
CA TYR A 1028 0.98 -44.04 -21.87
C TYR A 1028 -0.06 -45.14 -22.02
N THR A 1029 0.24 -46.14 -22.85
CA THR A 1029 -0.65 -47.30 -23.05
C THR A 1029 -0.78 -48.19 -21.83
N ASP A 1030 0.15 -48.09 -20.86
CA ASP A 1030 0.12 -48.81 -19.58
C ASP A 1030 -0.76 -48.15 -18.51
N GLY A 1031 -1.37 -47.01 -18.83
CA GLY A 1031 -2.25 -46.26 -17.92
C GLY A 1031 -1.54 -45.20 -17.08
N THR A 1032 -0.21 -45.11 -17.10
CA THR A 1032 0.55 -44.04 -16.44
C THR A 1032 0.59 -42.76 -17.28
N SER A 1033 1.03 -41.64 -16.70
CA SER A 1033 1.12 -40.36 -17.40
C SER A 1033 2.23 -39.45 -16.87
N GLU A 1034 2.69 -38.52 -17.71
CA GLU A 1034 3.48 -37.36 -17.31
C GLU A 1034 2.61 -36.09 -17.44
N VAL A 1035 2.79 -35.12 -16.53
CA VAL A 1035 1.96 -33.90 -16.49
C VAL A 1035 2.85 -32.66 -16.47
N LEU A 1036 2.59 -31.73 -17.38
CA LEU A 1036 3.09 -30.37 -17.36
C LEU A 1036 1.98 -29.43 -16.89
N VAL A 1037 2.04 -28.99 -15.63
CA VAL A 1037 1.12 -27.97 -15.10
C VAL A 1037 1.56 -26.59 -15.61
N LEU A 1038 0.61 -25.81 -16.14
CA LEU A 1038 0.82 -24.44 -16.60
C LEU A 1038 0.44 -23.47 -15.48
N LYS A 1039 1.41 -22.71 -14.99
CA LYS A 1039 1.29 -21.83 -13.83
C LYS A 1039 2.07 -20.54 -14.06
N ASN A 1040 1.42 -19.39 -13.88
CA ASN A 1040 2.09 -18.09 -13.89
C ASN A 1040 2.59 -17.71 -12.49
N PRO A 1041 3.74 -17.01 -12.38
CA PRO A 1041 4.67 -16.61 -13.45
C PRO A 1041 5.72 -17.67 -13.84
N GLU A 1042 5.67 -18.87 -13.26
CA GLU A 1042 6.73 -19.88 -13.37
C GLU A 1042 6.99 -20.32 -14.82
N ASN A 1043 5.98 -20.83 -15.51
CA ASN A 1043 6.13 -21.37 -16.87
C ASN A 1043 5.04 -20.93 -17.85
N TRP A 1044 3.92 -20.39 -17.37
CA TRP A 1044 2.84 -19.91 -18.21
C TRP A 1044 2.93 -18.39 -18.37
N TRP A 1045 3.11 -17.91 -19.61
CA TRP A 1045 3.31 -16.49 -19.91
C TRP A 1045 2.21 -15.97 -20.84
N PRO A 1046 1.63 -14.80 -20.57
CA PRO A 1046 0.57 -14.23 -21.39
C PRO A 1046 1.11 -13.76 -22.75
N ILE A 1047 0.30 -13.89 -23.80
CA ILE A 1047 0.67 -13.58 -25.17
C ILE A 1047 0.95 -12.09 -25.38
N GLU A 1048 0.24 -11.21 -24.66
CA GLU A 1048 0.29 -9.77 -24.87
C GLU A 1048 1.46 -9.06 -24.17
N GLN A 1049 2.16 -9.72 -23.24
CA GLN A 1049 3.20 -9.08 -22.42
C GLN A 1049 4.23 -10.07 -21.86
N ASP A 1050 5.39 -9.57 -21.45
CA ASP A 1050 6.33 -10.28 -20.58
C ASP A 1050 6.11 -9.90 -19.10
N TYR A 1051 6.60 -10.74 -18.17
CA TYR A 1051 6.63 -10.41 -16.75
C TYR A 1051 7.70 -9.38 -16.41
N PHE A 1052 7.37 -8.51 -15.46
CA PHE A 1052 8.34 -7.64 -14.79
C PHE A 1052 9.10 -8.45 -13.74
N VAL A 1053 10.43 -8.50 -13.82
CA VAL A 1053 11.28 -9.21 -12.84
C VAL A 1053 12.37 -8.25 -12.38
N ASP A 1054 12.41 -7.96 -11.08
CA ASP A 1054 13.41 -7.09 -10.46
C ASP A 1054 14.34 -7.83 -9.49
N GLY A 1055 14.05 -9.10 -9.19
CA GLY A 1055 14.79 -9.91 -8.22
C GLY A 1055 14.60 -9.45 -6.77
N LEU A 1056 13.65 -8.55 -6.51
CA LEU A 1056 13.28 -8.05 -5.20
C LEU A 1056 11.82 -8.42 -4.93
N ALA A 1057 10.87 -7.60 -5.39
CA ALA A 1057 9.45 -7.81 -5.19
C ALA A 1057 8.87 -8.84 -6.18
N PHE A 1058 9.48 -8.97 -7.36
CA PHE A 1058 8.92 -9.69 -8.47
C PHE A 1058 9.91 -10.69 -9.05
N THR A 1059 9.57 -11.96 -8.88
CA THR A 1059 10.30 -13.12 -9.40
C THR A 1059 9.35 -14.07 -10.13
N THR A 1060 9.90 -14.88 -11.04
CA THR A 1060 9.17 -15.97 -11.70
C THR A 1060 9.28 -17.28 -10.91
N ASP A 1061 10.23 -17.37 -9.96
CA ASP A 1061 10.63 -18.59 -9.25
C ASP A 1061 11.03 -19.78 -10.15
N ALA A 1062 11.22 -19.51 -11.44
CA ALA A 1062 11.63 -20.46 -12.46
C ALA A 1062 12.39 -19.76 -13.61
N PRO A 1063 13.24 -20.47 -14.37
CA PRO A 1063 13.92 -19.89 -15.53
C PRO A 1063 12.94 -19.41 -16.61
N LYS A 1064 13.19 -18.22 -17.18
CA LYS A 1064 12.39 -17.69 -18.30
C LYS A 1064 12.42 -18.64 -19.50
N PRO A 1065 11.26 -19.12 -20.01
CA PRO A 1065 11.21 -19.97 -21.19
C PRO A 1065 11.53 -19.21 -22.49
N PRO A 1066 12.04 -19.88 -23.56
CA PRO A 1066 12.15 -19.28 -24.88
C PRO A 1066 10.77 -18.84 -25.39
N ARG A 1067 10.70 -17.64 -25.94
CA ARG A 1067 9.47 -17.09 -26.52
C ARG A 1067 9.61 -16.86 -28.01
N VAL A 1068 8.54 -17.13 -28.76
CA VAL A 1068 8.42 -16.86 -30.20
C VAL A 1068 7.64 -15.57 -30.38
N TYR A 1069 8.31 -14.49 -30.73
CA TYR A 1069 7.70 -13.17 -30.97
C TYR A 1069 6.98 -13.21 -32.32
N LEU A 1070 5.65 -13.19 -32.30
CA LEU A 1070 4.81 -13.61 -33.43
C LEU A 1070 4.96 -12.68 -34.64
N LYS A 1071 5.15 -11.38 -34.39
CA LYS A 1071 5.22 -10.35 -35.41
C LYS A 1071 6.43 -10.47 -36.33
N ASN A 1072 7.57 -10.92 -35.80
CA ASN A 1072 8.81 -11.08 -36.56
C ASN A 1072 9.25 -12.57 -36.71
N GLY A 1073 8.62 -13.48 -35.96
CA GLY A 1073 8.93 -14.91 -35.93
C GLY A 1073 10.25 -15.25 -35.24
N GLU A 1074 10.82 -14.32 -34.46
CA GLU A 1074 12.07 -14.54 -33.73
C GLU A 1074 11.86 -15.34 -32.44
N ILE A 1075 12.82 -16.19 -32.11
CA ILE A 1075 12.81 -16.99 -30.88
C ILE A 1075 13.89 -16.45 -29.95
N SER A 1076 13.50 -15.93 -28.79
CA SER A 1076 14.44 -15.29 -27.85
C SER A 1076 14.01 -15.47 -26.39
N ARG A 1077 14.99 -15.38 -25.49
CA ARG A 1077 14.79 -15.24 -24.03
C ARG A 1077 15.10 -13.82 -23.55
N ASP A 1078 15.81 -13.03 -24.37
CA ASP A 1078 16.40 -11.73 -24.03
C ASP A 1078 15.75 -10.56 -24.79
N PHE A 1079 14.47 -10.66 -25.11
CA PHE A 1079 13.73 -9.58 -25.77
C PHE A 1079 13.66 -8.31 -24.91
N LYS A 1080 13.84 -7.15 -25.55
CA LYS A 1080 13.87 -5.84 -24.87
C LYS A 1080 12.97 -4.79 -25.51
N ASP A 1081 12.42 -5.06 -26.69
CA ASP A 1081 11.64 -4.08 -27.48
C ASP A 1081 10.17 -4.07 -27.04
N PHE A 1082 9.95 -3.85 -25.73
CA PHE A 1082 8.61 -3.77 -25.16
C PHE A 1082 7.90 -2.47 -25.54
N THR A 1083 6.57 -2.54 -25.60
CA THR A 1083 5.67 -1.42 -25.86
C THR A 1083 4.79 -1.14 -24.65
N VAL A 1084 4.37 0.10 -24.51
CA VAL A 1084 3.47 0.52 -23.42
C VAL A 1084 2.03 0.31 -23.85
N ILE A 1085 1.30 -0.54 -23.11
CA ILE A 1085 -0.16 -0.61 -23.17
C ILE A 1085 -0.67 0.32 -22.06
N LYS A 1086 -1.10 1.52 -22.45
CA LYS A 1086 -1.43 2.60 -21.51
C LYS A 1086 -2.41 2.15 -20.42
N GLY A 1087 -2.01 2.32 -19.16
CA GLY A 1087 -2.82 1.95 -17.99
C GLY A 1087 -2.77 0.48 -17.62
N PHE A 1088 -2.13 -0.38 -18.42
CA PHE A 1088 -2.07 -1.83 -18.21
C PHE A 1088 -0.65 -2.31 -17.90
N THR A 1089 0.29 -2.13 -18.83
CA THR A 1089 1.65 -2.66 -18.69
C THR A 1089 2.66 -1.86 -19.51
N ASN A 1090 3.91 -1.81 -19.03
CA ASN A 1090 5.08 -1.31 -19.77
C ASN A 1090 5.86 -2.44 -20.47
N TYR A 1091 5.45 -3.70 -20.28
CA TYR A 1091 6.10 -4.89 -20.82
C TYR A 1091 5.27 -5.52 -21.96
N GLY A 1092 4.47 -4.72 -22.65
CA GLY A 1092 3.62 -5.17 -23.74
C GLY A 1092 4.44 -5.66 -24.93
N VAL A 1093 4.02 -6.75 -25.56
CA VAL A 1093 4.68 -7.34 -26.73
C VAL A 1093 3.86 -7.01 -27.98
N ASP A 1094 4.42 -6.17 -28.87
CA ASP A 1094 3.77 -5.79 -30.12
C ASP A 1094 3.58 -7.01 -31.05
N GLY A 1095 2.33 -7.33 -31.37
CA GLY A 1095 1.93 -8.53 -32.12
C GLY A 1095 1.91 -9.83 -31.30
N GLY A 1096 2.33 -9.79 -30.03
CA GLY A 1096 2.29 -10.90 -29.07
C GLY A 1096 3.40 -11.94 -29.21
N ALA A 1097 3.48 -12.85 -28.24
CA ALA A 1097 4.49 -13.91 -28.20
C ALA A 1097 3.94 -15.27 -27.72
N ALA A 1098 4.35 -16.35 -28.39
CA ALA A 1098 4.17 -17.72 -27.92
C ALA A 1098 5.32 -18.12 -26.98
N THR A 1099 5.11 -19.16 -26.17
CA THR A 1099 6.05 -19.69 -25.18
C THR A 1099 6.40 -21.12 -25.54
N ILE A 1100 7.69 -21.45 -25.51
CA ILE A 1100 8.19 -22.82 -25.71
C ILE A 1100 8.40 -23.47 -24.35
N LEU A 1101 7.71 -24.57 -24.11
CA LEU A 1101 7.87 -25.41 -22.92
C LEU A 1101 8.22 -26.84 -23.32
N ASP A 1102 8.61 -27.65 -22.35
CA ASP A 1102 8.95 -29.04 -22.54
C ASP A 1102 8.45 -29.92 -21.39
N LEU A 1103 8.34 -31.22 -21.68
CA LEU A 1103 8.01 -32.26 -20.71
C LEU A 1103 8.89 -33.49 -20.97
N PRO A 1104 9.77 -33.86 -20.02
CA PRO A 1104 10.51 -35.11 -20.09
C PRO A 1104 9.56 -36.31 -20.10
N LEU A 1105 9.87 -37.31 -20.93
CA LEU A 1105 9.05 -38.52 -21.09
C LEU A 1105 9.87 -39.78 -20.80
N ASP A 1106 9.18 -40.84 -20.35
CA ASP A 1106 9.80 -42.16 -20.27
C ASP A 1106 9.96 -42.78 -21.67
N LYS A 1107 11.21 -42.75 -22.16
CA LYS A 1107 11.62 -43.35 -23.44
C LYS A 1107 11.30 -44.84 -23.59
N ASN A 1108 11.04 -45.55 -22.49
CA ASN A 1108 10.74 -46.97 -22.51
C ASN A 1108 9.24 -47.26 -22.65
N LYS A 1109 8.38 -46.27 -22.40
CA LYS A 1109 6.92 -46.43 -22.46
C LYS A 1109 6.35 -46.01 -23.81
N THR A 1110 5.25 -46.65 -24.20
CA THR A 1110 4.54 -46.36 -25.45
C THR A 1110 3.49 -45.28 -25.20
N LEU A 1111 3.55 -44.21 -25.97
CA LEU A 1111 2.62 -43.08 -25.91
C LEU A 1111 1.23 -43.51 -26.41
N LYS A 1112 0.18 -42.95 -25.79
CA LYS A 1112 -1.23 -43.15 -26.14
C LYS A 1112 -1.88 -41.86 -26.62
N SER A 1113 -1.77 -40.78 -25.85
CA SER A 1113 -2.40 -39.50 -26.18
C SER A 1113 -1.77 -38.34 -25.43
N LEU A 1114 -1.99 -37.14 -25.95
CA LEU A 1114 -1.78 -35.85 -25.29
C LEU A 1114 -3.13 -35.23 -24.99
N THR A 1115 -3.33 -34.71 -23.79
CA THR A 1115 -4.51 -33.92 -23.42
C THR A 1115 -4.06 -32.51 -23.06
N LEU A 1116 -4.62 -31.49 -23.73
CA LEU A 1116 -4.55 -30.10 -23.28
C LEU A 1116 -5.85 -29.76 -22.55
N LYS A 1117 -5.75 -29.18 -21.34
CA LYS A 1117 -6.92 -28.83 -20.53
C LYS A 1117 -6.75 -27.48 -19.84
N ALA A 1118 -7.78 -26.65 -19.91
CA ALA A 1118 -7.90 -25.44 -19.11
C ALA A 1118 -8.50 -25.76 -17.73
N ILE A 1119 -8.00 -25.08 -16.69
CA ILE A 1119 -8.39 -25.30 -15.29
C ILE A 1119 -8.98 -24.02 -14.68
N ALA A 1120 -8.29 -22.88 -14.82
CA ALA A 1120 -8.74 -21.58 -14.32
C ALA A 1120 -9.86 -20.98 -15.21
N ASN A 1121 -10.68 -20.07 -14.64
CA ASN A 1121 -11.81 -19.46 -15.35
C ASN A 1121 -11.37 -18.44 -16.42
N ASP A 1122 -10.62 -17.42 -15.99
CA ASP A 1122 -10.29 -16.24 -16.79
C ASP A 1122 -9.02 -16.43 -17.64
N VAL A 1123 -8.83 -17.61 -18.21
CA VAL A 1123 -7.66 -17.95 -19.03
C VAL A 1123 -8.05 -18.56 -20.38
N VAL A 1124 -7.21 -18.33 -21.38
CA VAL A 1124 -7.29 -19.00 -22.68
C VAL A 1124 -5.93 -19.61 -22.95
N ILE A 1125 -5.87 -20.93 -23.14
CA ILE A 1125 -4.63 -21.68 -23.32
C ILE A 1125 -4.65 -22.31 -24.69
N GLY A 1126 -3.61 -22.05 -25.48
CA GLY A 1126 -3.51 -22.52 -26.85
C GLY A 1126 -2.27 -23.35 -27.12
N LEU A 1127 -2.44 -24.47 -27.84
CA LEU A 1127 -1.37 -25.30 -28.36
C LEU A 1127 -1.21 -25.09 -29.87
N MET A 1128 -0.04 -24.59 -30.28
CA MET A 1128 0.28 -24.30 -31.67
C MET A 1128 1.06 -25.44 -32.33
N SER A 1129 1.95 -26.10 -31.60
CA SER A 1129 2.81 -27.16 -32.15
C SER A 1129 3.33 -28.10 -31.08
N VAL A 1130 3.55 -29.37 -31.46
CA VAL A 1130 4.13 -30.43 -30.60
C VAL A 1130 5.25 -31.12 -31.36
N THR A 1131 6.39 -31.31 -30.70
CA THR A 1131 7.55 -32.02 -31.24
C THR A 1131 8.04 -33.07 -30.25
N LEU A 1132 8.15 -34.32 -30.71
CA LEU A 1132 8.66 -35.45 -29.93
C LEU A 1132 10.11 -35.75 -30.28
N ILE A 1133 10.92 -36.06 -29.27
CA ILE A 1133 12.29 -36.58 -29.46
C ILE A 1133 12.28 -38.09 -29.29
N ARG A 1134 12.52 -38.81 -30.40
CA ARG A 1134 12.47 -40.27 -30.47
C ARG A 1134 13.84 -40.91 -30.58
#